data_AF-A0A524GJB2-F1
#
_entry.id   AF-A0A524GJB2-F1
#
_cell.length_a   1.000
_cell.length_b   1.000
_cell.length_c   1.000
_cell.angle_alpha   90.00
_cell.angle_beta   90.00
_cell.angle_gamma   90.00
#
_symmetry.space_group_name_H-M   'P 1'
#
loop_
_entity.id
_entity.type
_entity.pdbx_description
1 polymer ?
#
loop_
_entity_poly.entity_id
_entity_poly.type
_entity_poly.pdbx_seq_one_letter_code
_entity_poly.pdbx_strand_id
1 'polypeptide(L)'
;EAGLDRILDVIRDGRADGADRRLTLQRLAAIPGVYVPSFYDWHAASEDGPARWGTADENAPFPVKRVWVDRLDPADQPESVIVPFADVIQDRLGMEIMRGCTQGCRFCQAGYWYRPVREHDPAVVADRIERQICDTGFSEVGLLSLSTADYSQVEPLVYNLAERLQNQRVSVSLPSLRADAFPVGLAEAVSRVRKSGFTFAPETGSDRLRRVINKTFTNADMVRAAESAFSKGWQLIKVYAMIGLPTETDDDLEELARLAEDITAAGRRVTGGRKAQVKVSVGCFIPKAWTPFQWQPFAGVNELHRRIDFLKARFKRVRGAKLNWSDPEESALESLLSRGGRDLAAAIERAHDLGSVFDGWSDHLDLGAWRQALNDCGIDVERELGGRELIDTLPWDLIDAGVRKGYLKAEWRRALREAETEDCKWGHCYHCGIPGDGADTQLASSSLPVLGEPLPEGERPKVAAYRLRPEPRMPVAHRDRQQPAVHRRYRFTFSKTGDARFLSHRQVMDAFERVLRAASLPVHYTEGFNPHIRLSMGPALALGHEGAAEIFDVDCTAPITPAHRDRANSLLPDGVKILDAQPLMPGAPSLGRMLDAIAYRIAPPVNRPPWPGSADVLEAGLREAVQRWELLDDGSLSVEINARQEAGPTASVKKLLVGLGLDDGEAARARAIRERLVLRPRRTPATEEPVVLEAVSG
;
A
#
# COMPACT_ATOMS: atom_id res chain seq x y z
N GLU A 1 -4.41 -10.22 -17.96
CA GLU A 1 -3.10 -10.21 -18.66
C GLU A 1 -3.08 -11.21 -19.80
N ALA A 2 -2.94 -12.53 -19.55
CA ALA A 2 -2.75 -13.55 -20.59
C ALA A 2 -3.77 -13.56 -21.76
N GLY A 3 -5.00 -13.04 -21.57
CA GLY A 3 -6.01 -12.93 -22.63
C GLY A 3 -6.44 -11.50 -22.98
N LEU A 4 -5.83 -10.47 -22.38
CA LEU A 4 -6.32 -9.10 -22.48
C LEU A 4 -6.28 -8.57 -23.91
N ASP A 5 -5.16 -8.71 -24.62
CA ASP A 5 -5.02 -8.22 -25.98
C ASP A 5 -6.05 -8.86 -26.92
N ARG A 6 -6.26 -10.17 -26.77
CA ARG A 6 -7.27 -10.91 -27.56
C ARG A 6 -8.69 -10.42 -27.26
N ILE A 7 -9.00 -10.09 -26.01
CA ILE A 7 -10.30 -9.51 -25.63
C ILE A 7 -10.47 -8.14 -26.28
N LEU A 8 -9.43 -7.30 -26.24
CA LEU A 8 -9.44 -5.97 -26.84
C LEU A 8 -9.59 -6.04 -28.37
N ASP A 9 -8.87 -6.96 -29.02
CA ASP A 9 -8.97 -7.23 -30.46
C ASP A 9 -10.40 -7.62 -30.84
N VAL A 10 -11.02 -8.57 -30.12
CA VAL A 10 -12.41 -8.98 -30.40
C VAL A 10 -13.39 -7.81 -30.24
N ILE A 11 -13.21 -6.94 -29.24
CA ILE A 11 -14.07 -5.77 -29.06
C ILE A 11 -13.84 -4.74 -30.18
N ARG A 12 -12.58 -4.45 -30.53
CA ARG A 12 -12.22 -3.51 -31.60
C ARG A 12 -12.79 -3.98 -32.95
N ASP A 13 -12.52 -5.22 -33.31
CA ASP A 13 -12.91 -5.80 -34.59
C ASP A 13 -14.43 -5.98 -34.65
N GLY A 14 -15.06 -6.39 -33.53
CA GLY A 14 -16.52 -6.43 -33.42
C GLY A 14 -17.19 -5.07 -33.67
N ARG A 15 -16.61 -3.97 -33.17
CA ARG A 15 -17.10 -2.61 -33.46
C ARG A 15 -16.90 -2.22 -34.93
N ALA A 16 -15.77 -2.58 -35.53
CA ALA A 16 -15.48 -2.30 -36.92
C ALA A 16 -16.41 -3.06 -37.89
N ASP A 17 -16.71 -4.32 -37.56
CA ASP A 17 -17.58 -5.21 -38.34
C ASP A 17 -19.09 -4.89 -38.18
N GLY A 18 -19.46 -4.01 -37.23
CA GLY A 18 -20.85 -3.79 -36.85
C GLY A 18 -21.50 -5.02 -36.18
N ALA A 19 -20.72 -5.85 -35.50
CA ALA A 19 -21.20 -7.04 -34.81
C ALA A 19 -22.16 -6.65 -33.68
N ASP A 20 -23.28 -7.38 -33.57
CA ASP A 20 -24.19 -7.19 -32.45
C ASP A 20 -23.59 -7.71 -31.13
N ARG A 21 -24.29 -7.43 -30.02
CA ARG A 21 -23.84 -7.84 -28.68
C ARG A 21 -23.70 -9.36 -28.57
N ARG A 22 -24.61 -10.13 -29.15
CA ARG A 22 -24.59 -11.59 -29.02
C ARG A 22 -23.38 -12.18 -29.73
N LEU A 23 -23.13 -11.78 -30.97
CA LEU A 23 -21.98 -12.22 -31.75
C LEU A 23 -20.67 -11.80 -31.09
N THR A 24 -20.61 -10.58 -30.54
CA THR A 24 -19.44 -10.12 -29.76
C THR A 24 -19.19 -11.02 -28.55
N LEU A 25 -20.23 -11.35 -27.79
CA LEU A 25 -20.12 -12.25 -26.63
C LEU A 25 -19.72 -13.67 -27.04
N GLN A 26 -20.21 -14.19 -28.17
CA GLN A 26 -19.79 -15.50 -28.71
C GLN A 26 -18.31 -15.51 -29.10
N ARG A 27 -17.83 -14.46 -29.78
CA ARG A 27 -16.41 -14.27 -30.10
C ARG A 27 -15.54 -14.18 -28.83
N LEU A 28 -16.03 -13.49 -27.79
CA LEU A 28 -15.35 -13.39 -26.50
C LEU A 28 -15.31 -14.72 -25.77
N ALA A 29 -16.39 -15.49 -25.75
CA ALA A 29 -16.45 -16.80 -25.10
C ALA A 29 -15.49 -17.83 -25.73
N ALA A 30 -15.14 -17.66 -27.01
CA ALA A 30 -14.14 -18.48 -27.68
C ALA A 30 -12.70 -18.21 -27.21
N ILE A 31 -12.45 -17.09 -26.50
CA ILE A 31 -11.15 -16.79 -25.91
C ILE A 31 -11.00 -17.61 -24.61
N PRO A 32 -9.94 -18.43 -24.48
CA PRO A 32 -9.67 -19.16 -23.24
C PRO A 32 -9.60 -18.23 -22.02
N GLY A 33 -10.25 -18.62 -20.92
CA GLY A 33 -10.29 -17.82 -19.69
C GLY A 33 -11.39 -16.77 -19.62
N VAL A 34 -12.18 -16.58 -20.68
CA VAL A 34 -13.31 -15.65 -20.67
C VAL A 34 -14.58 -16.37 -20.29
N TYR A 35 -15.18 -15.96 -19.18
CA TYR A 35 -16.49 -16.40 -18.75
C TYR A 35 -17.57 -15.42 -19.21
N VAL A 36 -18.53 -15.88 -20.00
CA VAL A 36 -19.71 -15.12 -20.42
C VAL A 36 -20.94 -15.64 -19.67
N PRO A 37 -21.45 -14.92 -18.65
CA PRO A 37 -22.52 -15.43 -17.81
C PRO A 37 -23.78 -15.85 -18.57
N SER A 38 -24.20 -15.09 -19.57
CA SER A 38 -25.44 -15.37 -20.33
C SER A 38 -25.45 -16.68 -21.11
N PHE A 39 -24.33 -17.42 -21.19
CA PHE A 39 -24.23 -18.68 -21.93
C PHE A 39 -24.30 -19.94 -21.05
N TYR A 40 -24.56 -19.79 -19.75
CA TYR A 40 -24.67 -20.91 -18.83
C TYR A 40 -25.86 -20.71 -17.91
N ASP A 41 -26.45 -21.81 -17.46
CA ASP A 41 -27.61 -21.84 -16.57
C ASP A 41 -27.25 -22.58 -15.27
N TRP A 42 -27.62 -22.00 -14.13
CA TRP A 42 -27.49 -22.65 -12.83
C TRP A 42 -28.83 -23.24 -12.43
N HIS A 43 -28.86 -24.54 -12.16
CA HIS A 43 -30.01 -25.21 -11.57
C HIS A 43 -29.66 -25.59 -10.14
N ALA A 44 -30.34 -24.97 -9.17
CA ALA A 44 -30.19 -25.32 -7.76
C ALA A 44 -30.68 -26.75 -7.49
N ALA A 45 -30.23 -27.32 -6.36
CA ALA A 45 -30.73 -28.62 -5.91
C ALA A 45 -32.24 -28.52 -5.61
N SER A 46 -32.99 -29.53 -6.05
CA SER A 46 -34.44 -29.62 -5.86
C SER A 46 -34.87 -31.08 -5.71
N GLU A 47 -36.16 -31.34 -5.54
CA GLU A 47 -36.71 -32.70 -5.54
C GLU A 47 -36.38 -33.47 -6.84
N ASP A 48 -36.22 -32.74 -7.96
CA ASP A 48 -35.92 -33.29 -9.29
C ASP A 48 -34.43 -33.67 -9.50
N GLY A 49 -33.56 -33.39 -8.53
CA GLY A 49 -32.15 -33.80 -8.56
C GLY A 49 -31.16 -32.81 -7.95
N PRO A 50 -29.86 -33.19 -7.94
CA PRO A 50 -28.81 -32.35 -7.37
C PRO A 50 -28.58 -31.09 -8.22
N ALA A 51 -27.95 -30.10 -7.60
CA ALA A 51 -27.55 -28.89 -8.30
C ALA A 51 -26.66 -29.21 -9.51
N ARG A 52 -26.82 -28.47 -10.60
CA ARG A 52 -26.07 -28.69 -11.84
C ARG A 52 -25.93 -27.41 -12.66
N TRP A 53 -24.87 -27.38 -13.46
CA TRP A 53 -24.68 -26.38 -14.50
C TRP A 53 -25.17 -26.91 -15.85
N GLY A 54 -25.81 -26.04 -16.63
CA GLY A 54 -26.15 -26.24 -18.03
C GLY A 54 -25.48 -25.18 -18.93
N THR A 55 -25.48 -25.42 -20.23
CA THR A 55 -25.00 -24.48 -21.27
C THR A 55 -26.18 -23.95 -22.06
N ALA A 56 -26.38 -22.63 -22.06
CA ALA A 56 -27.39 -21.94 -22.86
C ALA A 56 -26.93 -21.66 -24.30
N ASP A 57 -25.61 -21.73 -24.56
CA ASP A 57 -25.02 -21.70 -25.90
C ASP A 57 -24.10 -22.91 -26.06
N GLU A 58 -24.34 -23.73 -27.07
CA GLU A 58 -23.58 -24.97 -27.34
C GLU A 58 -22.11 -24.73 -27.70
N ASN A 59 -21.77 -23.50 -28.12
CA ASN A 59 -20.40 -23.12 -28.45
C ASN A 59 -19.62 -22.60 -27.24
N ALA A 60 -20.28 -22.45 -26.08
CA ALA A 60 -19.64 -21.94 -24.87
C ALA A 60 -18.78 -23.05 -24.21
N PRO A 61 -17.52 -22.75 -23.85
CA PRO A 61 -16.63 -23.74 -23.25
C PRO A 61 -17.10 -24.15 -21.85
N PHE A 62 -17.37 -25.43 -21.64
CA PHE A 62 -17.74 -25.96 -20.33
C PHE A 62 -16.78 -27.08 -19.88
N PRO A 63 -16.05 -26.92 -18.76
CA PRO A 63 -15.98 -25.74 -17.90
C PRO A 63 -15.14 -24.61 -18.54
N VAL A 64 -15.31 -23.38 -18.03
CA VAL A 64 -14.44 -22.25 -18.39
C VAL A 64 -13.10 -22.43 -17.67
N LYS A 65 -12.03 -22.64 -18.43
CA LYS A 65 -10.69 -22.85 -17.87
C LYS A 65 -10.00 -21.53 -17.58
N ARG A 66 -9.49 -21.35 -16.36
CA ARG A 66 -8.59 -20.26 -16.01
C ARG A 66 -7.33 -20.30 -16.89
N VAL A 67 -6.85 -19.12 -17.28
CA VAL A 67 -5.59 -18.93 -18.00
C VAL A 67 -4.56 -18.22 -17.14
N TRP A 68 -3.28 -18.40 -17.45
CA TRP A 68 -2.17 -17.70 -16.80
C TRP A 68 -1.05 -17.48 -17.82
N VAL A 69 -0.15 -16.53 -17.52
CA VAL A 69 1.08 -16.34 -18.29
C VAL A 69 2.09 -17.42 -17.91
N ASP A 70 2.70 -18.08 -18.89
CA ASP A 70 3.61 -19.20 -18.62
C ASP A 70 4.90 -18.74 -17.95
N ARG A 71 5.45 -17.60 -18.36
CA ARG A 71 6.63 -16.97 -17.77
C ARG A 71 6.32 -15.54 -17.39
N LEU A 72 6.96 -15.04 -16.34
CA LEU A 72 6.94 -13.61 -16.03
C LEU A 72 8.05 -12.94 -16.84
N ASP A 73 7.68 -12.33 -17.97
CA ASP A 73 8.63 -11.61 -18.81
C ASP A 73 8.83 -10.18 -18.26
N PRO A 74 10.07 -9.74 -17.99
CA PRO A 74 10.34 -8.34 -17.70
C PRO A 74 9.81 -7.36 -18.75
N ALA A 75 9.67 -7.77 -20.02
CA ALA A 75 9.09 -6.94 -21.08
C ALA A 75 7.60 -6.61 -20.85
N ASP A 76 6.88 -7.43 -20.09
CA ASP A 76 5.46 -7.19 -19.76
C ASP A 76 5.28 -6.11 -18.67
N GLN A 77 6.37 -5.69 -18.03
CA GLN A 77 6.34 -4.64 -17.04
C GLN A 77 6.66 -3.27 -17.66
N PRO A 78 5.90 -2.22 -17.32
CA PRO A 78 6.13 -0.89 -17.88
C PRO A 78 7.55 -0.41 -17.52
N GLU A 79 8.24 0.21 -18.48
CA GLU A 79 9.57 0.79 -18.26
C GLU A 79 9.49 1.92 -17.22
N SER A 80 8.52 2.81 -17.37
CA SER A 80 8.22 3.90 -16.44
C SER A 80 6.95 3.62 -15.65
N VAL A 81 6.98 3.86 -14.35
CA VAL A 81 5.78 3.76 -13.49
C VAL A 81 5.10 5.11 -13.34
N ILE A 82 3.77 5.09 -13.17
CA ILE A 82 2.99 6.28 -12.83
C ILE A 82 3.40 6.76 -11.45
N VAL A 83 3.77 8.03 -11.34
CA VAL A 83 4.12 8.68 -10.08
C VAL A 83 2.94 9.53 -9.61
N PRO A 84 2.22 9.14 -8.54
CA PRO A 84 1.15 9.95 -8.02
C PRO A 84 1.72 11.16 -7.26
N PHE A 85 1.07 12.31 -7.41
CA PHE A 85 1.33 13.51 -6.60
C PHE A 85 0.28 13.72 -5.50
N ALA A 86 -0.64 12.78 -5.35
CA ALA A 86 -1.61 12.71 -4.26
C ALA A 86 -1.34 11.48 -3.40
N ASP A 87 -1.86 11.48 -2.18
CA ASP A 87 -1.73 10.34 -1.28
C ASP A 87 -2.40 9.09 -1.88
N VAL A 88 -1.65 7.99 -1.95
CA VAL A 88 -2.14 6.69 -2.40
C VAL A 88 -1.93 5.65 -1.29
N ILE A 89 -2.73 4.58 -1.31
CA ILE A 89 -2.70 3.54 -0.25
C ILE A 89 -1.31 2.92 -0.08
N GLN A 90 -0.56 2.78 -1.17
CA GLN A 90 0.82 2.27 -1.17
C GLN A 90 1.73 3.23 -1.95
N ASP A 91 2.21 4.28 -1.27
CA ASP A 91 3.10 5.28 -1.87
C ASP A 91 4.57 4.83 -1.88
N ARG A 92 4.85 3.81 -2.70
CA ARG A 92 6.18 3.20 -2.88
C ARG A 92 6.29 2.58 -4.27
N LEU A 93 7.52 2.36 -4.74
CA LEU A 93 7.76 1.59 -5.95
C LEU A 93 7.42 0.11 -5.70
N GLY A 94 6.35 -0.40 -6.32
CA GLY A 94 6.00 -1.82 -6.25
C GLY A 94 6.69 -2.62 -7.34
N MET A 95 7.43 -3.68 -6.97
CA MET A 95 8.08 -4.59 -7.93
C MET A 95 7.66 -6.04 -7.67
N GLU A 96 6.91 -6.65 -8.58
CA GLU A 96 6.59 -8.08 -8.49
C GLU A 96 7.86 -8.92 -8.72
N ILE A 97 8.18 -9.81 -7.77
CA ILE A 97 9.33 -10.72 -7.87
C ILE A 97 8.92 -12.16 -8.13
N MET A 98 7.68 -12.53 -7.76
CA MET A 98 7.12 -13.84 -8.02
C MET A 98 5.59 -13.83 -7.96
N ARG A 99 4.98 -14.72 -8.74
CA ARG A 99 3.53 -14.93 -8.80
C ARG A 99 3.20 -16.39 -8.49
N GLY A 100 2.24 -16.60 -7.60
CA GLY A 100 1.86 -17.94 -7.12
C GLY A 100 2.54 -18.32 -5.79
N CYS A 101 2.08 -19.42 -5.20
CA CYS A 101 2.61 -19.95 -3.94
C CYS A 101 2.39 -21.48 -3.88
N THR A 102 3.40 -22.24 -3.47
CA THR A 102 3.37 -23.72 -3.38
C THR A 102 3.11 -24.24 -1.96
N GLN A 103 3.03 -23.36 -0.97
CA GLN A 103 2.95 -23.72 0.46
C GLN A 103 1.73 -24.56 0.84
N GLY A 104 0.67 -24.53 0.04
CA GLY A 104 -0.47 -25.45 0.21
C GLY A 104 -1.38 -25.15 1.41
N CYS A 105 -1.28 -23.96 2.02
CA CYS A 105 -2.19 -23.51 3.08
C CYS A 105 -3.67 -23.75 2.68
N ARG A 106 -4.37 -24.64 3.38
CA ARG A 106 -5.69 -25.19 2.98
C ARG A 106 -6.85 -24.19 3.00
N PHE A 107 -6.64 -23.04 3.61
CA PHE A 107 -7.59 -21.93 3.65
C PHE A 107 -7.31 -20.86 2.57
N CYS A 108 -6.10 -20.84 2.00
CA CYS A 108 -5.63 -19.71 1.20
C CYS A 108 -6.02 -19.88 -0.28
N GLN A 109 -7.08 -19.20 -0.71
CA GLN A 109 -7.51 -19.21 -2.12
C GLN A 109 -6.39 -18.78 -3.06
N ALA A 110 -5.62 -17.75 -2.70
CA ALA A 110 -4.49 -17.29 -3.51
C ALA A 110 -3.44 -18.40 -3.75
N GLY A 111 -3.20 -19.27 -2.76
CA GLY A 111 -2.27 -20.40 -2.86
C GLY A 111 -2.72 -21.51 -3.82
N TYR A 112 -4.01 -21.55 -4.19
CA TYR A 112 -4.57 -22.48 -5.18
C TYR A 112 -4.81 -21.80 -6.53
N TRP A 113 -5.39 -20.61 -6.52
CA TRP A 113 -5.76 -19.86 -7.72
C TRP A 113 -4.57 -19.36 -8.51
N TYR A 114 -3.47 -18.92 -7.87
CA TYR A 114 -2.34 -18.34 -8.60
C TYR A 114 -1.26 -19.35 -9.02
N ARG A 115 -1.48 -20.66 -8.80
CA ARG A 115 -0.57 -21.70 -9.32
C ARG A 115 -0.53 -21.68 -10.86
N PRO A 116 0.59 -22.04 -11.50
CA PRO A 116 1.89 -22.42 -10.92
C PRO A 116 2.70 -21.22 -10.38
N VAL A 117 3.75 -21.50 -9.59
CA VAL A 117 4.72 -20.49 -9.15
C VAL A 117 5.63 -20.10 -10.31
N ARG A 118 5.77 -18.79 -10.55
CA ARG A 118 6.72 -18.22 -11.50
C ARG A 118 7.49 -17.10 -10.83
N GLU A 119 8.79 -17.07 -11.03
CA GLU A 119 9.71 -16.12 -10.40
C GLU A 119 10.42 -15.29 -11.47
N HIS A 120 10.59 -13.98 -11.22
CA HIS A 120 11.41 -13.13 -12.07
C HIS A 120 12.90 -13.41 -11.84
N ASP A 121 13.73 -13.14 -12.85
CA ASP A 121 15.19 -13.16 -12.71
C ASP A 121 15.68 -12.04 -11.77
N PRO A 122 16.53 -12.33 -10.77
CA PRO A 122 16.89 -11.35 -9.75
C PRO A 122 17.77 -10.21 -10.29
N ALA A 123 18.62 -10.46 -11.31
CA ALA A 123 19.43 -9.41 -11.92
C ALA A 123 18.55 -8.40 -12.67
N VAL A 124 17.58 -8.91 -13.43
CA VAL A 124 16.62 -8.04 -14.13
C VAL A 124 15.78 -7.21 -13.15
N VAL A 125 15.35 -7.83 -12.05
CA VAL A 125 14.63 -7.12 -10.98
C VAL A 125 15.49 -5.99 -10.40
N ALA A 126 16.75 -6.27 -10.06
CA ALA A 126 17.65 -5.27 -9.48
C ALA A 126 17.90 -4.08 -10.43
N ASP A 127 18.23 -4.37 -11.70
CA ASP A 127 18.50 -3.34 -12.72
C ASP A 127 17.26 -2.48 -13.01
N ARG A 128 16.06 -3.09 -12.98
CA ARG A 128 14.80 -2.37 -13.18
C ARG A 128 14.47 -1.47 -12.00
N ILE A 129 14.58 -1.98 -10.77
CA ILE A 129 14.36 -1.18 -9.56
C ILE A 129 15.29 0.03 -9.56
N GLU A 130 16.58 -0.17 -9.83
CA GLU A 130 17.56 0.91 -9.85
C GLU A 130 17.19 2.02 -10.85
N ARG A 131 16.85 1.65 -12.09
CA ARG A 131 16.39 2.61 -13.12
C ARG A 131 15.11 3.32 -12.71
N GLN A 132 14.09 2.59 -12.26
CA GLN A 132 12.81 3.16 -11.88
C GLN A 132 12.95 4.10 -10.68
N ILE A 133 13.80 3.78 -9.69
CA ILE A 133 14.10 4.68 -8.58
C ILE A 133 14.74 5.99 -9.09
N CYS A 134 15.70 5.90 -10.02
CA CYS A 134 16.33 7.09 -10.60
C CYS A 134 15.33 7.94 -11.39
N ASP A 135 14.41 7.33 -12.13
CA ASP A 135 13.44 8.05 -12.97
C ASP A 135 12.28 8.65 -12.17
N THR A 136 11.90 8.02 -11.06
CA THR A 136 10.69 8.37 -10.30
C THR A 136 10.97 9.09 -9.01
N GLY A 137 12.15 8.92 -8.42
CA GLY A 137 12.53 9.52 -7.15
C GLY A 137 11.91 8.89 -5.91
N PHE A 138 11.26 7.71 -6.02
CA PHE A 138 10.74 6.99 -4.86
C PHE A 138 11.82 6.79 -3.79
N SER A 139 11.40 6.86 -2.53
CA SER A 139 12.25 6.65 -1.35
C SER A 139 12.10 5.25 -0.74
N GLU A 140 11.14 4.47 -1.22
CA GLU A 140 10.90 3.08 -0.82
C GLU A 140 10.59 2.21 -2.05
N VAL A 141 11.11 0.98 -2.06
CA VAL A 141 10.70 -0.10 -2.96
C VAL A 141 10.12 -1.27 -2.17
N GLY A 142 8.95 -1.78 -2.58
CA GLY A 142 8.33 -2.97 -2.00
C GLY A 142 8.43 -4.16 -2.95
N LEU A 143 9.01 -5.26 -2.48
CA LEU A 143 9.07 -6.52 -3.26
C LEU A 143 7.74 -7.27 -3.14
N LEU A 144 6.93 -7.25 -4.19
CA LEU A 144 5.58 -7.77 -4.20
C LEU A 144 5.56 -9.27 -4.53
N SER A 145 4.92 -10.04 -3.65
CA SER A 145 4.63 -11.47 -3.86
C SER A 145 3.65 -11.99 -2.79
N LEU A 146 3.19 -13.24 -2.95
CA LEU A 146 2.43 -13.94 -1.91
C LEU A 146 3.29 -14.38 -0.72
N SER A 147 4.60 -14.57 -0.91
CA SER A 147 5.55 -14.88 0.17
C SER A 147 6.99 -14.55 -0.20
N THR A 148 7.45 -13.34 0.13
CA THR A 148 8.72 -12.78 -0.37
C THR A 148 9.92 -13.61 0.04
N ALA A 149 9.91 -14.19 1.25
CA ALA A 149 11.00 -15.04 1.73
C ALA A 149 11.07 -16.40 1.01
N ASP A 150 10.00 -16.83 0.33
CA ASP A 150 10.01 -18.08 -0.42
C ASP A 150 10.61 -17.91 -1.83
N TYR A 151 10.80 -16.69 -2.34
CA TYR A 151 11.46 -16.45 -3.64
C TYR A 151 12.86 -17.05 -3.64
N SER A 152 13.16 -17.90 -4.64
CA SER A 152 14.35 -18.77 -4.59
C SER A 152 15.68 -18.02 -4.51
N GLN A 153 15.73 -16.77 -5.02
CA GLN A 153 16.92 -15.92 -5.03
C GLN A 153 16.77 -14.68 -4.12
N VAL A 154 15.97 -14.78 -3.04
CA VAL A 154 15.69 -13.62 -2.16
C VAL A 154 16.94 -13.07 -1.49
N GLU A 155 17.84 -13.93 -1.01
CA GLU A 155 19.05 -13.49 -0.31
C GLU A 155 20.01 -12.72 -1.27
N PRO A 156 20.40 -13.26 -2.45
CA PRO A 156 21.17 -12.50 -3.43
C PRO A 156 20.50 -11.19 -3.87
N LEU A 157 19.18 -11.20 -4.11
CA LEU A 157 18.44 -10.03 -4.55
C LEU A 157 18.45 -8.92 -3.49
N VAL A 158 18.05 -9.24 -2.27
CA VAL A 158 17.97 -8.30 -1.14
C VAL A 158 19.36 -7.74 -0.82
N TYR A 159 20.40 -8.57 -0.86
CA TYR A 159 21.79 -8.14 -0.68
C TYR A 159 22.20 -7.10 -1.74
N ASN A 160 22.01 -7.41 -3.02
CA ASN A 160 22.40 -6.54 -4.12
C ASN A 160 21.59 -5.23 -4.13
N LEU A 161 20.29 -5.28 -3.80
CA LEU A 161 19.48 -4.08 -3.65
C LEU A 161 19.95 -3.20 -2.49
N ALA A 162 20.28 -3.82 -1.34
CA ALA A 162 20.79 -3.10 -0.18
C ALA A 162 22.09 -2.36 -0.50
N GLU A 163 22.95 -2.93 -1.35
CA GLU A 163 24.18 -2.32 -1.87
C GLU A 163 23.93 -1.23 -2.92
N ARG A 164 23.19 -1.52 -3.99
CA ARG A 164 22.97 -0.58 -5.12
C ARG A 164 22.21 0.67 -4.69
N LEU A 165 21.18 0.49 -3.87
CA LEU A 165 20.33 1.57 -3.41
C LEU A 165 20.92 2.34 -2.22
N GLN A 166 22.12 1.94 -1.74
CA GLN A 166 22.62 2.44 -0.48
C GLN A 166 22.91 3.94 -0.47
N ASN A 167 23.45 4.45 -1.57
CA ASN A 167 23.81 5.85 -1.73
C ASN A 167 22.60 6.74 -2.02
N GLN A 168 21.52 6.13 -2.53
CA GLN A 168 20.27 6.81 -2.88
C GLN A 168 19.30 6.93 -1.69
N ARG A 169 19.65 6.36 -0.53
CA ARG A 169 18.83 6.36 0.70
C ARG A 169 17.40 5.83 0.47
N VAL A 170 17.28 4.79 -0.36
CA VAL A 170 16.01 4.11 -0.59
C VAL A 170 15.88 2.94 0.39
N SER A 171 14.71 2.80 1.01
CA SER A 171 14.37 1.63 1.83
C SER A 171 13.83 0.49 0.95
N VAL A 172 14.14 -0.75 1.31
CA VAL A 172 13.51 -1.93 0.69
C VAL A 172 12.55 -2.52 1.72
N SER A 173 11.26 -2.61 1.37
CA SER A 173 10.25 -3.27 2.18
C SER A 173 9.96 -4.68 1.66
N LEU A 174 9.89 -5.62 2.60
CA LEU A 174 9.58 -7.02 2.36
C LEU A 174 8.18 -7.30 2.92
N PRO A 175 7.11 -7.07 2.15
CA PRO A 175 5.77 -7.48 2.56
C PRO A 175 5.66 -9.01 2.58
N SER A 176 4.63 -9.52 3.26
CA SER A 176 4.27 -10.94 3.25
C SER A 176 5.36 -11.89 3.77
N LEU A 177 6.04 -11.49 4.85
CA LEU A 177 7.03 -12.35 5.52
C LEU A 177 6.36 -13.40 6.41
N ARG A 178 6.89 -14.63 6.37
CA ARG A 178 6.52 -15.70 7.30
C ARG A 178 7.18 -15.48 8.66
N ALA A 179 6.58 -16.05 9.71
CA ALA A 179 7.07 -15.95 11.07
C ALA A 179 8.21 -16.94 11.33
N ASP A 180 9.38 -16.66 10.77
CA ASP A 180 10.61 -17.46 10.94
C ASP A 180 11.83 -16.53 11.13
N ALA A 181 12.94 -17.04 11.65
CA ALA A 181 14.16 -16.27 11.97
C ALA A 181 14.87 -15.72 10.73
N PHE A 182 14.88 -16.47 9.63
CA PHE A 182 15.47 -16.03 8.36
C PHE A 182 14.82 -14.75 7.80
N PRO A 183 13.48 -14.67 7.68
CA PRO A 183 12.77 -13.43 7.37
C PRO A 183 13.13 -12.22 8.25
N VAL A 184 13.40 -12.43 9.55
CA VAL A 184 13.79 -11.35 10.48
C VAL A 184 15.18 -10.81 10.12
N GLY A 185 16.14 -11.69 9.80
CA GLY A 185 17.47 -11.29 9.34
C GLY A 185 17.42 -10.52 8.02
N LEU A 186 16.59 -10.96 7.06
CA LEU A 186 16.43 -10.25 5.78
C LEU A 186 15.88 -8.85 6.03
N ALA A 187 14.81 -8.73 6.82
CA ALA A 187 14.20 -7.45 7.14
C ALA A 187 15.16 -6.51 7.86
N GLU A 188 16.02 -7.01 8.76
CA GLU A 188 17.02 -6.18 9.43
C GLU A 188 17.99 -5.53 8.46
N ALA A 189 18.49 -6.31 7.51
CA ALA A 189 19.51 -5.84 6.59
C ALA A 189 19.01 -4.76 5.63
N VAL A 190 17.72 -4.76 5.31
CA VAL A 190 17.11 -3.72 4.46
C VAL A 190 16.37 -2.64 5.22
N SER A 191 16.11 -2.84 6.53
CA SER A 191 15.40 -1.87 7.35
C SER A 191 16.27 -0.66 7.66
N ARG A 192 16.23 0.34 6.77
CA ARG A 192 16.76 1.68 7.03
C ARG A 192 15.84 2.51 7.92
N VAL A 193 14.54 2.17 7.93
CA VAL A 193 13.44 2.88 8.58
C VAL A 193 13.39 2.54 10.08
N ARG A 194 12.73 3.38 10.87
CA ARG A 194 12.40 3.09 12.28
C ARG A 194 11.71 1.72 12.40
N LYS A 195 12.28 0.82 13.21
CA LYS A 195 11.76 -0.52 13.54
C LYS A 195 10.47 -0.44 14.39
N SER A 196 9.38 0.04 13.79
CA SER A 196 8.12 0.37 14.46
C SER A 196 7.33 -0.86 14.90
N GLY A 197 7.31 -1.92 14.09
CA GLY A 197 6.79 -3.24 14.45
C GLY A 197 7.03 -4.30 13.37
N PHE A 198 7.21 -5.55 13.79
CA PHE A 198 7.37 -6.71 12.90
C PHE A 198 6.09 -7.55 12.91
N THR A 199 5.66 -8.09 11.77
CA THR A 199 4.40 -8.83 11.66
C THR A 199 4.67 -10.32 11.51
N PHE A 200 4.03 -11.12 12.37
CA PHE A 200 3.90 -12.57 12.26
C PHE A 200 2.49 -12.94 11.83
N ALA A 201 2.39 -13.83 10.85
CA ALA A 201 1.13 -14.47 10.46
C ALA A 201 1.24 -15.97 10.78
N PRO A 202 0.84 -16.39 12.00
CA PRO A 202 0.69 -17.79 12.36
C PRO A 202 -0.70 -18.37 12.11
N GLU A 203 -1.69 -17.51 11.87
CA GLU A 203 -3.08 -17.83 11.53
C GLU A 203 -3.85 -18.55 12.64
N THR A 204 -3.16 -19.16 13.59
CA THR A 204 -3.68 -19.74 14.82
C THR A 204 -2.55 -19.80 15.85
N GLY A 205 -2.92 -19.88 17.13
CA GLY A 205 -1.98 -20.10 18.22
C GLY A 205 -1.53 -21.55 18.37
N SER A 206 -2.22 -22.48 17.71
CA SER A 206 -2.09 -23.92 17.95
C SER A 206 -1.18 -24.60 16.93
N ASP A 207 -0.22 -25.41 17.41
CA ASP A 207 0.58 -26.28 16.54
C ASP A 207 -0.32 -27.30 15.82
N ARG A 208 -1.35 -27.78 16.53
CA ARG A 208 -2.34 -28.72 16.01
C ARG A 208 -3.15 -28.13 14.86
N LEU A 209 -3.75 -26.96 15.07
CA LEU A 209 -4.51 -26.28 14.00
C LEU A 209 -3.62 -25.83 12.85
N ARG A 210 -2.34 -25.52 13.09
CA ARG A 210 -1.40 -25.28 11.99
C ARG A 210 -1.23 -26.48 11.07
N ARG A 211 -1.13 -27.70 11.62
CA ARG A 211 -1.14 -28.92 10.81
C ARG A 211 -2.45 -29.10 10.04
N VAL A 212 -3.60 -28.80 10.66
CA VAL A 212 -4.91 -28.82 10.00
C VAL A 212 -4.94 -27.88 8.80
N ILE A 213 -4.43 -26.65 8.93
CA ILE A 213 -4.41 -25.67 7.83
C ILE A 213 -3.20 -25.79 6.89
N ASN A 214 -2.30 -26.75 7.13
CA ASN A 214 -1.06 -27.00 6.40
C ASN A 214 -0.01 -25.87 6.47
N LYS A 215 0.27 -25.39 7.68
CA LYS A 215 1.38 -24.48 8.01
C LYS A 215 2.44 -25.25 8.79
N THR A 216 3.69 -25.20 8.31
CA THR A 216 4.77 -26.13 8.70
C THR A 216 5.73 -25.61 9.77
N PHE A 217 5.47 -24.46 10.39
CA PHE A 217 6.31 -23.93 11.49
C PHE A 217 5.54 -24.03 12.81
N THR A 218 6.28 -24.09 13.93
CA THR A 218 5.79 -24.37 15.29
C THR A 218 5.74 -23.12 16.17
N ASN A 219 5.14 -23.21 17.37
CA ASN A 219 5.17 -22.15 18.37
C ASN A 219 6.61 -21.82 18.79
N ALA A 220 7.44 -22.86 18.94
CA ALA A 220 8.85 -22.70 19.29
C ALA A 220 9.61 -21.89 18.23
N ASP A 221 9.34 -22.10 16.94
CA ASP A 221 9.99 -21.35 15.85
C ASP A 221 9.65 -19.87 15.93
N MET A 222 8.39 -19.54 16.21
CA MET A 222 7.95 -18.15 16.36
C MET A 222 8.54 -17.46 17.58
N VAL A 223 8.66 -18.17 18.70
CA VAL A 223 9.31 -17.63 19.89
C VAL A 223 10.77 -17.31 19.60
N ARG A 224 11.50 -18.19 18.89
CA ARG A 224 12.88 -17.91 18.46
C ARG A 224 12.96 -16.74 17.48
N ALA A 225 12.04 -16.66 16.53
CA ALA A 225 11.96 -15.52 15.61
C ALA A 225 11.66 -14.20 16.37
N ALA A 226 10.81 -14.24 17.40
CA ALA A 226 10.53 -13.09 18.25
C ALA A 226 11.77 -12.65 19.04
N GLU A 227 12.50 -13.58 19.64
CA GLU A 227 13.76 -13.28 20.34
C GLU A 227 14.76 -12.56 19.42
N SER A 228 14.92 -13.06 18.18
CA SER A 228 15.76 -12.42 17.16
C SER A 228 15.25 -11.02 16.81
N ALA A 229 13.94 -10.85 16.58
CA ALA A 229 13.38 -9.53 16.26
C ALA A 229 13.59 -8.52 17.41
N PHE A 230 13.33 -8.92 18.65
CA PHE A 230 13.54 -8.05 19.81
C PHE A 230 15.02 -7.73 20.07
N SER A 231 15.94 -8.68 19.87
CA SER A 231 17.39 -8.44 20.04
C SER A 231 17.90 -7.41 19.03
N LYS A 232 17.29 -7.38 17.85
CA LYS A 232 17.60 -6.46 16.76
C LYS A 232 16.91 -5.09 16.92
N GLY A 233 16.17 -4.86 18.00
CA GLY A 233 15.64 -3.55 18.38
C GLY A 233 14.22 -3.24 17.91
N TRP A 234 13.48 -4.21 17.36
CA TRP A 234 12.02 -4.07 17.25
C TRP A 234 11.40 -4.04 18.66
N GLN A 235 10.34 -3.26 18.84
CA GLN A 235 9.66 -3.12 20.14
C GLN A 235 8.23 -3.71 20.13
N LEU A 236 7.66 -3.92 18.94
CA LEU A 236 6.31 -4.42 18.75
C LEU A 236 6.31 -5.59 17.77
N ILE A 237 5.71 -6.71 18.16
CA ILE A 237 5.35 -7.80 17.25
C ILE A 237 3.84 -7.79 17.05
N LYS A 238 3.39 -7.70 15.81
CA LYS A 238 1.98 -7.86 15.43
C LYS A 238 1.75 -9.33 15.06
N VAL A 239 0.71 -9.95 15.59
CA VAL A 239 0.34 -11.34 15.32
C VAL A 239 -1.02 -11.35 14.64
N TYR A 240 -1.11 -11.95 13.47
CA TYR A 240 -2.38 -12.15 12.75
C TYR A 240 -2.83 -13.60 12.88
N ALA A 241 -3.98 -13.79 13.52
CA ALA A 241 -4.62 -15.09 13.71
C ALA A 241 -6.06 -15.06 13.22
N MET A 242 -6.67 -16.23 13.08
CA MET A 242 -8.07 -16.41 12.72
C MET A 242 -8.74 -17.35 13.72
N ILE A 243 -10.05 -17.19 13.91
CA ILE A 243 -10.92 -18.11 14.66
C ILE A 243 -12.03 -18.64 13.77
N GLY A 244 -12.61 -19.77 14.11
CA GLY A 244 -13.63 -20.46 13.30
C GLY A 244 -13.04 -21.46 12.30
N LEU A 245 -11.78 -21.86 12.48
CA LEU A 245 -11.12 -22.86 11.64
C LEU A 245 -11.75 -24.26 11.81
N PRO A 246 -11.65 -25.14 10.79
CA PRO A 246 -12.09 -26.53 10.93
C PRO A 246 -11.44 -27.22 12.13
N THR A 247 -12.23 -27.97 12.90
CA THR A 247 -11.81 -28.71 14.11
C THR A 247 -11.29 -27.84 15.28
N GLU A 248 -11.42 -26.51 15.23
CA GLU A 248 -10.96 -25.62 16.32
C GLU A 248 -11.73 -25.86 17.62
N THR A 249 -10.98 -25.94 18.72
CA THR A 249 -11.48 -26.11 20.09
C THR A 249 -11.06 -24.94 20.98
N ASP A 250 -11.64 -24.86 22.19
CA ASP A 250 -11.28 -23.83 23.17
C ASP A 250 -9.81 -23.95 23.65
N ASP A 251 -9.21 -25.16 23.59
CA ASP A 251 -7.79 -25.36 23.89
C ASP A 251 -6.91 -24.65 22.87
N ASP A 252 -7.30 -24.64 21.59
CA ASP A 252 -6.55 -23.91 20.56
C ASP A 252 -6.63 -22.39 20.75
N LEU A 253 -7.75 -21.87 21.29
CA LEU A 253 -7.89 -20.46 21.67
C LEU A 253 -6.99 -20.11 22.85
N GLU A 254 -6.88 -21.01 23.82
CA GLU A 254 -5.95 -20.86 24.95
C GLU A 254 -4.49 -20.88 24.47
N GLU A 255 -4.13 -21.74 23.50
CA GLU A 255 -2.80 -21.74 22.89
C GLU A 255 -2.45 -20.41 22.22
N LEU A 256 -3.40 -19.71 21.60
CA LEU A 256 -3.17 -18.37 21.05
C LEU A 256 -2.80 -17.34 22.12
N ALA A 257 -3.43 -17.39 23.28
CA ALA A 257 -3.06 -16.52 24.39
C ALA A 257 -1.68 -16.89 24.95
N ARG A 258 -1.38 -18.18 25.08
CA ARG A 258 -0.06 -18.66 25.54
C ARG A 258 1.06 -18.26 24.59
N LEU A 259 0.85 -18.37 23.28
CA LEU A 259 1.80 -17.90 22.29
C LEU A 259 2.12 -16.41 22.47
N ALA A 260 1.11 -15.57 22.71
CA ALA A 260 1.34 -14.14 22.97
C ALA A 260 2.12 -13.90 24.27
N GLU A 261 1.88 -14.71 25.31
CA GLU A 261 2.66 -14.70 26.56
C GLU A 261 4.12 -15.07 26.31
N ASP A 262 4.37 -16.15 25.56
CA ASP A 262 5.71 -16.66 25.26
C ASP A 262 6.51 -15.69 24.41
N ILE A 263 5.90 -15.08 23.39
CA ILE A 263 6.52 -14.01 22.58
C ILE A 263 6.87 -12.80 23.47
N THR A 264 5.98 -12.41 24.37
CA THR A 264 6.24 -11.29 25.29
C THR A 264 7.35 -11.64 26.28
N ALA A 265 7.39 -12.87 26.78
CA ALA A 265 8.43 -13.35 27.69
C ALA A 265 9.79 -13.39 26.99
N ALA A 266 9.86 -13.90 25.75
CA ALA A 266 11.03 -13.83 24.88
C ALA A 266 11.56 -12.40 24.74
N GLY A 267 10.70 -11.45 24.39
CA GLY A 267 11.10 -10.04 24.27
C GLY A 267 11.61 -9.44 25.58
N ARG A 268 11.03 -9.81 26.74
CA ARG A 268 11.51 -9.37 28.05
C ARG A 268 12.88 -9.93 28.41
N ARG A 269 13.13 -11.22 28.11
CA ARG A 269 14.43 -11.88 28.33
C ARG A 269 15.54 -11.11 27.60
N VAL A 270 15.29 -10.74 26.34
CA VAL A 270 16.30 -10.14 25.47
C VAL A 270 16.50 -8.64 25.71
N THR A 271 15.42 -7.90 25.99
CA THR A 271 15.50 -6.42 26.12
C THR A 271 15.74 -5.92 27.53
N GLY A 272 15.75 -6.80 28.54
CA GLY A 272 15.97 -6.43 29.95
C GLY A 272 14.88 -5.53 30.56
N GLY A 273 13.71 -5.40 29.93
CA GLY A 273 12.66 -4.48 30.38
C GLY A 273 11.27 -4.71 29.78
N ARG A 274 10.32 -3.81 30.07
CA ARG A 274 8.90 -3.87 29.66
C ARG A 274 8.60 -3.31 28.25
N LYS A 275 9.62 -3.10 27.41
CA LYS A 275 9.45 -2.43 26.10
C LYS A 275 8.92 -3.36 25.00
N ALA A 276 8.99 -4.69 25.20
CA ALA A 276 8.43 -5.66 24.27
C ALA A 276 6.89 -5.68 24.35
N GLN A 277 6.25 -5.37 23.22
CA GLN A 277 4.80 -5.37 23.07
C GLN A 277 4.39 -6.38 22.01
N VAL A 278 3.21 -6.98 22.21
CA VAL A 278 2.57 -7.86 21.23
C VAL A 278 1.19 -7.30 20.91
N LYS A 279 0.83 -7.22 19.63
CA LYS A 279 -0.53 -6.88 19.21
C LYS A 279 -1.10 -8.03 18.39
N VAL A 280 -2.03 -8.78 18.98
CA VAL A 280 -2.74 -9.86 18.31
C VAL A 280 -3.99 -9.29 17.65
N SER A 281 -4.16 -9.51 16.35
CA SER A 281 -5.40 -9.18 15.64
C SER A 281 -6.01 -10.48 15.10
N VAL A 282 -7.26 -10.74 15.48
CA VAL A 282 -7.96 -11.99 15.19
C VAL A 282 -9.07 -11.72 14.17
N GLY A 283 -8.96 -12.31 12.99
CA GLY A 283 -10.04 -12.34 12.01
C GLY A 283 -10.98 -13.53 12.22
N CYS A 284 -12.17 -13.47 11.65
CA CYS A 284 -13.01 -14.67 11.52
C CYS A 284 -12.58 -15.44 10.26
N PHE A 285 -12.50 -16.76 10.34
CA PHE A 285 -12.17 -17.58 9.18
C PHE A 285 -13.32 -17.55 8.18
N ILE A 286 -12.98 -17.19 6.93
CA ILE A 286 -13.90 -17.14 5.81
C ILE A 286 -13.62 -18.32 4.87
N PRO A 287 -14.50 -19.33 4.79
CA PRO A 287 -14.38 -20.38 3.78
C PRO A 287 -14.44 -19.76 2.38
N LYS A 288 -13.47 -20.10 1.51
CA LYS A 288 -13.37 -19.55 0.15
C LYS A 288 -13.52 -20.65 -0.91
N ALA A 289 -14.15 -20.31 -2.04
CA ALA A 289 -14.20 -21.15 -3.24
C ALA A 289 -12.79 -21.56 -3.73
N TRP A 290 -12.69 -22.75 -4.34
CA TRP A 290 -11.45 -23.37 -4.83
C TRP A 290 -10.37 -23.62 -3.77
N THR A 291 -10.76 -23.77 -2.51
CA THR A 291 -9.87 -24.21 -1.42
C THR A 291 -10.28 -25.58 -0.90
N PRO A 292 -9.39 -26.34 -0.26
CA PRO A 292 -9.78 -27.54 0.48
C PRO A 292 -10.87 -27.30 1.53
N PHE A 293 -11.00 -26.08 2.06
CA PHE A 293 -12.02 -25.71 3.05
C PHE A 293 -13.30 -25.12 2.44
N GLN A 294 -13.50 -25.20 1.13
CA GLN A 294 -14.71 -24.64 0.48
C GLN A 294 -16.03 -25.28 0.95
N TRP A 295 -15.98 -26.50 1.49
CA TRP A 295 -17.13 -27.25 2.03
C TRP A 295 -17.43 -26.96 3.51
N GLN A 296 -16.51 -26.30 4.22
CA GLN A 296 -16.65 -25.98 5.63
C GLN A 296 -17.79 -24.96 5.83
N PRO A 297 -18.72 -25.17 6.80
CA PRO A 297 -19.64 -24.12 7.22
C PRO A 297 -18.89 -22.94 7.83
N PHE A 298 -19.42 -21.73 7.62
CA PHE A 298 -19.02 -20.60 8.45
C PHE A 298 -19.37 -20.89 9.92
N ALA A 299 -18.48 -20.58 10.86
CA ALA A 299 -18.65 -20.97 12.26
C ALA A 299 -19.93 -20.38 12.92
N GLY A 300 -20.46 -19.29 12.36
CA GLY A 300 -21.66 -18.61 12.85
C GLY A 300 -21.34 -17.43 13.76
N VAL A 301 -22.12 -16.36 13.63
CA VAL A 301 -21.92 -15.08 14.34
C VAL A 301 -21.86 -15.27 15.86
N ASN A 302 -22.82 -16.02 16.43
CA ASN A 302 -22.90 -16.23 17.87
C ASN A 302 -21.71 -17.02 18.43
N GLU A 303 -21.26 -18.04 17.71
CA GLU A 303 -20.11 -18.84 18.13
C GLU A 303 -18.80 -18.02 18.02
N LEU A 304 -18.64 -17.22 16.97
CA LEU A 304 -17.49 -16.31 16.85
C LEU A 304 -17.48 -15.26 17.96
N HIS A 305 -18.63 -14.69 18.33
CA HIS A 305 -18.74 -13.82 19.50
C HIS A 305 -18.29 -14.52 20.79
N ARG A 306 -18.74 -15.77 21.03
CA ARG A 306 -18.31 -16.57 22.19
C ARG A 306 -16.78 -16.72 22.24
N ARG A 307 -16.16 -17.07 21.11
CA ARG A 307 -14.69 -17.24 21.01
C ARG A 307 -13.94 -15.92 21.21
N ILE A 308 -14.46 -14.83 20.66
CA ILE A 308 -13.90 -13.48 20.86
C ILE A 308 -13.96 -13.11 22.34
N ASP A 309 -15.09 -13.36 23.01
CA ASP A 309 -15.25 -13.05 24.44
C ASP A 309 -14.36 -13.90 25.34
N PHE A 310 -14.16 -15.18 24.98
CA PHE A 310 -13.15 -16.04 25.59
C PHE A 310 -11.75 -15.41 25.50
N LEU A 311 -11.33 -15.03 24.28
CA LEU A 311 -10.03 -14.39 24.06
C LEU A 311 -9.92 -13.06 24.79
N LYS A 312 -10.96 -12.21 24.81
CA LYS A 312 -10.97 -10.96 25.60
C LYS A 312 -10.73 -11.24 27.07
N ALA A 313 -11.41 -12.24 27.64
CA ALA A 313 -11.23 -12.62 29.05
C ALA A 313 -9.80 -13.08 29.34
N ARG A 314 -9.22 -13.86 28.42
CA ARG A 314 -7.85 -14.38 28.57
C ARG A 314 -6.79 -13.29 28.38
N PHE A 315 -6.92 -12.42 27.39
CA PHE A 315 -5.97 -11.35 27.08
C PHE A 315 -5.94 -10.24 28.14
N LYS A 316 -7.01 -10.05 28.94
CA LYS A 316 -6.97 -9.18 30.14
C LYS A 316 -5.84 -9.56 31.11
N ARG A 317 -5.42 -10.83 31.13
CA ARG A 317 -4.36 -11.35 32.01
C ARG A 317 -2.97 -11.30 31.36
N VAL A 318 -2.88 -11.12 30.04
CA VAL A 318 -1.62 -11.13 29.29
C VAL A 318 -0.98 -9.74 29.31
N ARG A 319 -0.05 -9.51 30.24
CA ARG A 319 0.66 -8.22 30.33
C ARG A 319 1.53 -7.99 29.10
N GLY A 320 1.37 -6.85 28.43
CA GLY A 320 2.19 -6.47 27.27
C GLY A 320 1.63 -6.94 25.93
N ALA A 321 0.48 -7.65 25.93
CA ALA A 321 -0.25 -7.99 24.72
C ALA A 321 -1.55 -7.18 24.61
N LYS A 322 -1.91 -6.77 23.39
CA LYS A 322 -3.20 -6.16 23.05
C LYS A 322 -3.93 -7.03 22.04
N LEU A 323 -5.22 -7.26 22.25
CA LEU A 323 -6.09 -7.97 21.33
C LEU A 323 -6.95 -6.98 20.52
N ASN A 324 -7.02 -7.21 19.22
CA ASN A 324 -7.98 -6.63 18.28
C ASN A 324 -8.73 -7.78 17.58
N TRP A 325 -9.96 -7.56 17.12
CA TRP A 325 -10.74 -8.57 16.40
C TRP A 325 -11.57 -7.94 15.28
N SER A 326 -11.93 -8.74 14.28
CA SER A 326 -12.88 -8.39 13.24
C SER A 326 -14.32 -8.59 13.71
N ASP A 327 -15.26 -7.87 13.09
CA ASP A 327 -16.68 -8.01 13.37
C ASP A 327 -17.26 -9.31 12.78
N PRO A 328 -17.91 -10.17 13.57
CA PRO A 328 -18.48 -11.42 13.06
C PRO A 328 -19.65 -11.27 12.07
N GLU A 329 -20.43 -10.18 12.13
CA GLU A 329 -21.54 -9.93 11.20
C GLU A 329 -21.00 -9.50 9.83
N GLU A 330 -20.02 -8.60 9.81
CA GLU A 330 -19.27 -8.25 8.59
C GLU A 330 -18.62 -9.51 7.97
N SER A 331 -18.02 -10.36 8.82
CA SER A 331 -17.41 -11.62 8.39
C SER A 331 -18.42 -12.61 7.80
N ALA A 332 -19.65 -12.63 8.31
CA ALA A 332 -20.71 -13.45 7.76
C ALA A 332 -21.10 -12.98 6.35
N LEU A 333 -21.22 -11.66 6.15
CA LEU A 333 -21.46 -11.08 4.82
C LEU A 333 -20.30 -11.41 3.86
N GLU A 334 -19.05 -11.29 4.30
CA GLU A 334 -17.89 -11.66 3.47
C GLU A 334 -17.94 -13.15 3.09
N SER A 335 -18.28 -14.03 4.03
CA SER A 335 -18.42 -15.48 3.78
C SER A 335 -19.51 -15.80 2.77
N LEU A 336 -20.64 -15.11 2.86
CA LEU A 336 -21.74 -15.22 1.91
C LEU A 336 -21.26 -14.87 0.49
N LEU A 337 -20.63 -13.69 0.33
CA LEU A 337 -20.11 -13.22 -0.96
C LEU A 337 -18.97 -14.11 -1.49
N SER A 338 -18.18 -14.72 -0.61
CA SER A 338 -17.04 -15.56 -0.97
C SER A 338 -17.39 -16.95 -1.50
N ARG A 339 -18.57 -17.46 -1.14
CA ARG A 339 -19.13 -18.75 -1.59
C ARG A 339 -20.50 -18.58 -2.24
N GLY A 340 -20.77 -17.38 -2.75
CA GLY A 340 -22.02 -17.05 -3.41
C GLY A 340 -22.14 -17.64 -4.81
N GLY A 341 -23.37 -18.00 -5.18
CA GLY A 341 -23.75 -18.28 -6.56
C GLY A 341 -24.25 -17.04 -7.30
N ARG A 342 -24.81 -17.25 -8.50
CA ARG A 342 -25.37 -16.16 -9.33
C ARG A 342 -26.50 -15.39 -8.65
N ASP A 343 -27.24 -16.06 -7.78
CA ASP A 343 -28.41 -15.48 -7.10
C ASP A 343 -28.03 -14.29 -6.20
N LEU A 344 -26.79 -14.23 -5.72
CA LEU A 344 -26.31 -13.07 -4.94
C LEU A 344 -26.11 -11.80 -5.77
N ALA A 345 -26.03 -11.88 -7.10
CA ALA A 345 -25.84 -10.69 -7.93
C ALA A 345 -26.99 -9.68 -7.76
N ALA A 346 -28.24 -10.18 -7.69
CA ALA A 346 -29.41 -9.34 -7.44
C ALA A 346 -29.38 -8.71 -6.04
N ALA A 347 -28.88 -9.44 -5.03
CA ALA A 347 -28.73 -8.90 -3.68
C ALA A 347 -27.66 -7.80 -3.61
N ILE A 348 -26.56 -7.92 -4.36
CA ILE A 348 -25.52 -6.87 -4.45
C ILE A 348 -26.09 -5.61 -5.10
N GLU A 349 -26.80 -5.74 -6.23
CA GLU A 349 -27.47 -4.63 -6.90
C GLU A 349 -28.51 -3.97 -5.97
N ARG A 350 -29.31 -4.78 -5.29
CA ARG A 350 -30.30 -4.29 -4.35
C ARG A 350 -29.69 -3.55 -3.15
N ALA A 351 -28.58 -4.04 -2.59
CA ALA A 351 -27.86 -3.35 -1.52
C ALA A 351 -27.36 -1.99 -1.99
N HIS A 352 -26.81 -1.91 -3.21
CA HIS A 352 -26.41 -0.64 -3.82
C HIS A 352 -27.60 0.33 -3.97
N ASP A 353 -28.76 -0.14 -4.45
CA ASP A 353 -29.97 0.68 -4.56
C ASP A 353 -30.50 1.19 -3.22
N LEU A 354 -30.19 0.46 -2.13
CA LEU A 354 -30.49 0.87 -0.75
C LEU A 354 -29.43 1.83 -0.16
N GLY A 355 -28.39 2.16 -0.92
CA GLY A 355 -27.36 3.13 -0.53
C GLY A 355 -26.04 2.54 -0.05
N SER A 356 -25.86 1.21 -0.09
CA SER A 356 -24.60 0.56 0.26
C SER A 356 -23.50 0.90 -0.75
N VAL A 357 -22.61 1.82 -0.37
CA VAL A 357 -21.45 2.25 -1.16
C VAL A 357 -20.27 2.47 -0.23
N PHE A 358 -19.07 2.01 -0.63
CA PHE A 358 -17.84 2.05 0.17
C PHE A 358 -17.87 1.18 1.45
N ASP A 359 -18.67 0.10 1.47
CA ASP A 359 -18.77 -0.85 2.61
C ASP A 359 -17.45 -1.47 3.08
N GLY A 360 -16.38 -1.39 2.28
CA GLY A 360 -15.03 -1.79 2.71
C GLY A 360 -14.43 -0.87 3.79
N TRP A 361 -15.05 0.26 4.08
CA TRP A 361 -14.71 1.14 5.20
C TRP A 361 -15.77 0.99 6.28
N SER A 362 -15.36 0.61 7.49
CA SER A 362 -16.29 0.29 8.58
C SER A 362 -17.26 1.43 8.93
N ASP A 363 -16.89 2.69 8.68
CA ASP A 363 -17.74 3.86 8.93
C ASP A 363 -18.86 4.04 7.87
N HIS A 364 -18.79 3.31 6.75
CA HIS A 364 -19.76 3.32 5.65
C HIS A 364 -20.55 2.02 5.53
N LEU A 365 -20.11 0.94 6.19
CA LEU A 365 -20.77 -0.36 6.13
C LEU A 365 -22.19 -0.30 6.69
N ASP A 366 -23.18 -0.53 5.83
CA ASP A 366 -24.60 -0.62 6.22
C ASP A 366 -25.11 -2.07 6.19
N LEU A 367 -24.94 -2.78 7.31
CA LEU A 367 -25.47 -4.14 7.48
C LEU A 367 -27.00 -4.20 7.43
N GLY A 368 -27.71 -3.10 7.70
CA GLY A 368 -29.17 -3.02 7.61
C GLY A 368 -29.64 -3.10 6.17
N ALA A 369 -29.03 -2.31 5.28
CA ALA A 369 -29.27 -2.35 3.85
C ALA A 369 -28.98 -3.74 3.26
N TRP A 370 -27.88 -4.38 3.66
CA TRP A 370 -27.57 -5.76 3.23
C TRP A 370 -28.60 -6.78 3.69
N ARG A 371 -29.05 -6.73 4.96
CA ARG A 371 -30.11 -7.62 5.46
C ARG A 371 -31.40 -7.44 4.68
N GLN A 372 -31.78 -6.20 4.39
CA GLN A 372 -32.95 -5.92 3.56
C GLN A 372 -32.78 -6.45 2.14
N ALA A 373 -31.63 -6.22 1.50
CA ALA A 373 -31.36 -6.70 0.15
C ALA A 373 -31.43 -8.23 0.04
N LEU A 374 -30.83 -8.94 1.00
CA LEU A 374 -30.87 -10.40 1.05
C LEU A 374 -32.30 -10.93 1.21
N ASN A 375 -33.12 -10.28 2.04
CA ASN A 375 -34.52 -10.62 2.23
C ASN A 375 -35.37 -10.32 0.98
N ASP A 376 -35.22 -9.13 0.39
CA ASP A 376 -35.93 -8.70 -0.83
C ASP A 376 -35.65 -9.67 -2.00
N CYS A 377 -34.45 -10.24 -2.07
CA CYS A 377 -34.05 -11.23 -3.07
C CYS A 377 -34.33 -12.69 -2.67
N GLY A 378 -34.90 -12.94 -1.49
CA GLY A 378 -35.23 -14.29 -1.02
C GLY A 378 -34.02 -15.20 -0.77
N ILE A 379 -32.87 -14.63 -0.40
CA ILE A 379 -31.64 -15.39 -0.14
C ILE A 379 -31.74 -16.10 1.20
N ASP A 380 -31.63 -17.43 1.18
CA ASP A 380 -31.50 -18.26 2.37
C ASP A 380 -30.07 -18.18 2.94
N VAL A 381 -29.87 -17.20 3.84
CA VAL A 381 -28.56 -16.91 4.43
C VAL A 381 -28.01 -18.09 5.23
N GLU A 382 -28.86 -18.82 5.97
CA GLU A 382 -28.43 -19.95 6.79
C GLU A 382 -27.89 -21.08 5.92
N ARG A 383 -28.61 -21.41 4.83
CA ARG A 383 -28.16 -22.41 3.85
C ARG A 383 -26.86 -22.01 3.18
N GLU A 384 -26.71 -20.76 2.73
CA GLU A 384 -25.50 -20.33 2.02
C GLU A 384 -24.25 -20.25 2.93
N LEU A 385 -24.44 -19.93 4.22
CA LEU A 385 -23.37 -19.97 5.23
C LEU A 385 -23.08 -21.39 5.73
N GLY A 386 -23.99 -22.33 5.52
CA GLY A 386 -23.91 -23.72 5.92
C GLY A 386 -22.76 -24.53 5.28
N GLY A 387 -22.69 -25.79 5.72
CA GLY A 387 -21.76 -26.78 5.19
C GLY A 387 -22.25 -27.30 3.86
N ARG A 388 -21.33 -27.81 3.04
CA ARG A 388 -21.64 -28.43 1.74
C ARG A 388 -21.07 -29.83 1.71
N GLU A 389 -21.74 -30.76 1.05
CA GLU A 389 -21.26 -32.13 0.92
C GLU A 389 -20.13 -32.23 -0.10
N LEU A 390 -19.22 -33.18 0.12
CA LEU A 390 -18.08 -33.36 -0.80
C LEU A 390 -18.52 -33.79 -2.20
N ILE A 391 -19.73 -34.33 -2.36
CA ILE A 391 -20.30 -34.75 -3.64
C ILE A 391 -21.02 -33.62 -4.38
N ASP A 392 -21.35 -32.52 -3.70
CA ASP A 392 -22.16 -31.44 -4.27
C ASP A 392 -21.50 -30.80 -5.48
N THR A 393 -22.32 -30.47 -6.48
CA THR A 393 -21.98 -29.46 -7.48
C THR A 393 -22.06 -28.08 -6.83
N LEU A 394 -20.98 -27.32 -6.95
CA LEU A 394 -20.84 -26.01 -6.31
C LEU A 394 -21.14 -24.88 -7.31
N PRO A 395 -21.64 -23.71 -6.84
CA PRO A 395 -21.93 -22.58 -7.72
C PRO A 395 -20.73 -22.07 -8.52
N TRP A 396 -19.51 -22.37 -8.11
CA TRP A 396 -18.29 -21.96 -8.82
C TRP A 396 -17.65 -23.09 -9.65
N ASP A 397 -18.25 -24.30 -9.70
CA ASP A 397 -17.70 -25.45 -10.45
C ASP A 397 -17.72 -25.24 -11.98
N LEU A 398 -18.46 -24.24 -12.49
CA LEU A 398 -18.40 -23.81 -13.89
C LEU A 398 -16.99 -23.34 -14.29
N ILE A 399 -16.20 -22.83 -13.33
CA ILE A 399 -14.86 -22.31 -13.57
C ILE A 399 -13.84 -23.33 -13.07
N ASP A 400 -13.03 -23.83 -14.01
CA ASP A 400 -11.88 -24.68 -13.70
C ASP A 400 -10.67 -23.81 -13.36
N ALA A 401 -10.35 -23.73 -12.06
CA ALA A 401 -9.15 -23.05 -11.56
C ALA A 401 -7.83 -23.76 -11.92
N GLY A 402 -7.88 -24.93 -12.54
CA GLY A 402 -6.76 -25.81 -12.86
C GLY A 402 -6.43 -26.80 -11.73
N VAL A 403 -6.85 -26.53 -10.50
CA VAL A 403 -6.69 -27.47 -9.37
C VAL A 403 -7.86 -28.45 -9.37
N ARG A 404 -7.57 -29.75 -9.48
CA ARG A 404 -8.58 -30.82 -9.53
C ARG A 404 -9.38 -30.87 -8.24
N LYS A 405 -10.71 -30.93 -8.34
CA LYS A 405 -11.60 -31.08 -7.18
C LYS A 405 -11.26 -32.32 -6.32
N GLY A 406 -10.80 -33.40 -6.95
CA GLY A 406 -10.31 -34.61 -6.25
C GLY A 406 -9.12 -34.34 -5.32
N TYR A 407 -8.18 -33.47 -5.74
CA TYR A 407 -7.06 -33.04 -4.90
C TYR A 407 -7.55 -32.22 -3.69
N LEU A 408 -8.48 -31.28 -3.90
CA LEU A 408 -9.07 -30.48 -2.82
C LEU A 408 -9.77 -31.38 -1.78
N LYS A 409 -10.51 -32.40 -2.21
CA LYS A 409 -11.11 -33.40 -1.31
C LYS A 409 -10.07 -34.22 -0.54
N ALA A 410 -8.94 -34.55 -1.17
CA ALA A 410 -7.86 -35.26 -0.51
C ALA A 410 -7.21 -34.40 0.58
N GLU A 411 -6.96 -33.11 0.30
CA GLU A 411 -6.45 -32.15 1.29
C GLU A 411 -7.43 -31.91 2.44
N TRP A 412 -8.74 -31.85 2.17
CA TRP A 412 -9.77 -31.81 3.22
C TRP A 412 -9.63 -33.00 4.19
N ARG A 413 -9.53 -34.22 3.65
CA ARG A 413 -9.35 -35.44 4.48
C ARG A 413 -8.00 -35.47 5.22
N ARG A 414 -6.95 -34.89 4.65
CA ARG A 414 -5.65 -34.74 5.33
C ARG A 414 -5.76 -33.75 6.49
N ALA A 415 -6.46 -32.63 6.29
CA ALA A 415 -6.72 -31.65 7.35
C ALA A 415 -7.40 -32.28 8.57
N LEU A 416 -8.45 -33.08 8.35
CA LEU A 416 -9.18 -33.78 9.43
C LEU A 416 -8.33 -34.81 10.19
N ARG A 417 -7.21 -35.26 9.61
CA ARG A 417 -6.27 -36.20 10.22
C ARG A 417 -4.99 -35.51 10.70
N GLU A 418 -4.94 -34.19 10.64
CA GLU A 418 -3.73 -33.38 10.94
C GLU A 418 -2.51 -33.79 10.11
N ALA A 419 -2.73 -34.38 8.93
CA ALA A 419 -1.66 -34.84 8.06
C ALA A 419 -1.10 -33.67 7.25
N GLU A 420 0.22 -33.56 7.21
CA GLU A 420 0.91 -32.53 6.46
C GLU A 420 1.05 -32.89 4.98
N THR A 421 1.11 -31.85 4.15
CA THR A 421 1.47 -31.93 2.73
C THR A 421 2.69 -31.01 2.56
N GLU A 422 3.82 -31.58 2.16
CA GLU A 422 5.06 -30.81 2.03
C GLU A 422 5.00 -29.81 0.86
N ASP A 423 5.94 -28.89 0.83
CA ASP A 423 6.06 -27.90 -0.23
C ASP A 423 6.59 -28.55 -1.52
N CYS A 424 5.78 -28.55 -2.58
CA CYS A 424 6.13 -29.19 -3.86
C CYS A 424 7.17 -28.41 -4.70
N LYS A 425 7.57 -27.21 -4.26
CA LYS A 425 8.46 -26.30 -5.00
C LYS A 425 9.79 -26.93 -5.44
N TRP A 426 10.29 -27.88 -4.66
CA TRP A 426 11.68 -28.38 -4.77
C TRP A 426 11.77 -29.82 -5.28
N GLY A 427 10.76 -30.30 -6.01
CA GLY A 427 10.90 -31.50 -6.84
C GLY A 427 9.89 -32.61 -6.60
N HIS A 428 9.17 -32.63 -5.47
CA HIS A 428 8.10 -33.61 -5.26
C HIS A 428 6.72 -33.02 -5.62
N CYS A 429 6.19 -33.39 -6.78
CA CYS A 429 4.87 -32.94 -7.23
C CYS A 429 3.75 -33.79 -6.62
N TYR A 430 2.72 -33.15 -6.05
CA TYR A 430 1.51 -33.80 -5.54
C TYR A 430 0.35 -33.88 -6.57
N HIS A 431 0.63 -33.62 -7.85
CA HIS A 431 -0.32 -33.73 -8.96
C HIS A 431 -1.67 -33.03 -8.70
N CYS A 432 -1.61 -31.77 -8.24
CA CYS A 432 -2.80 -31.00 -7.85
C CYS A 432 -3.76 -30.68 -9.01
N GLY A 433 -3.35 -30.90 -10.26
CA GLY A 433 -4.16 -30.67 -11.45
C GLY A 433 -3.58 -29.64 -12.41
N ILE A 434 -2.72 -28.76 -11.90
CA ILE A 434 -1.95 -27.85 -12.73
C ILE A 434 -1.15 -28.68 -13.75
N PRO A 435 -1.16 -28.32 -15.04
CA PRO A 435 -0.41 -29.03 -16.09
C PRO A 435 1.08 -29.21 -15.78
N GLY A 436 1.74 -30.07 -16.57
CA GLY A 436 3.18 -30.34 -16.61
C GLY A 436 3.83 -30.89 -15.33
N ASP A 437 3.03 -31.36 -14.37
CA ASP A 437 3.48 -32.17 -13.22
C ASP A 437 4.66 -31.56 -12.44
N GLY A 438 4.65 -30.23 -12.31
CA GLY A 438 5.67 -29.47 -11.59
C GLY A 438 6.67 -28.75 -12.49
N ALA A 439 6.76 -29.10 -13.78
CA ALA A 439 7.59 -28.40 -14.75
C ALA A 439 7.19 -26.93 -14.96
N ASP A 440 5.90 -26.63 -14.78
CA ASP A 440 5.34 -25.27 -14.86
C ASP A 440 5.74 -24.38 -13.67
N THR A 441 6.30 -24.97 -12.61
CA THR A 441 6.96 -24.19 -11.56
C THR A 441 8.28 -23.65 -12.09
N GLN A 442 8.33 -22.35 -12.33
CA GLN A 442 9.49 -21.66 -12.88
C GLN A 442 10.18 -20.87 -11.78
N LEU A 443 11.31 -21.41 -11.30
CA LEU A 443 12.16 -20.75 -10.32
C LEU A 443 13.17 -19.85 -11.00
N ALA A 444 13.55 -18.78 -10.31
CA ALA A 444 14.55 -17.85 -10.79
C ALA A 444 15.92 -18.54 -10.91
N SER A 445 16.68 -18.13 -11.93
CA SER A 445 18.08 -18.54 -12.09
C SER A 445 18.96 -17.74 -11.13
N SER A 446 20.10 -18.31 -10.72
CA SER A 446 21.10 -17.62 -9.91
C SER A 446 21.93 -16.63 -10.73
N SER A 447 21.30 -15.53 -11.17
CA SER A 447 21.93 -14.49 -11.99
C SER A 447 22.61 -13.37 -11.19
N LEU A 448 22.44 -13.32 -9.87
CA LEU A 448 23.15 -12.42 -8.97
C LEU A 448 24.02 -13.19 -7.98
N PRO A 449 25.30 -12.79 -7.77
CA PRO A 449 26.14 -13.37 -6.74
C PRO A 449 25.85 -12.75 -5.36
N VAL A 450 26.18 -13.49 -4.30
CA VAL A 450 26.46 -12.89 -2.99
C VAL A 450 27.94 -12.50 -2.96
N LEU A 451 28.28 -11.31 -2.47
CA LEU A 451 29.67 -10.82 -2.42
C LEU A 451 30.61 -11.83 -1.73
N GLY A 452 31.69 -12.19 -2.40
CA GLY A 452 32.66 -13.19 -1.94
C GLY A 452 32.39 -14.62 -2.39
N GLU A 453 31.27 -14.88 -3.08
CA GLU A 453 30.97 -16.17 -3.71
C GLU A 453 30.99 -16.04 -5.24
N PRO A 454 31.52 -17.05 -5.95
CA PRO A 454 31.34 -17.13 -7.39
C PRO A 454 29.86 -17.30 -7.73
N LEU A 455 29.46 -16.87 -8.93
CA LEU A 455 28.15 -17.23 -9.47
C LEU A 455 28.01 -18.77 -9.43
N PRO A 456 26.95 -19.33 -8.84
CA PRO A 456 26.70 -20.76 -8.91
C PRO A 456 26.67 -21.22 -10.38
N GLU A 457 27.29 -22.36 -10.71
CA GLU A 457 27.02 -23.02 -11.99
C GLU A 457 25.51 -23.19 -12.14
N GLY A 458 24.95 -22.90 -13.32
CA GLY A 458 23.52 -22.65 -13.61
C GLY A 458 22.52 -23.78 -13.34
N GLU A 459 22.69 -24.54 -12.27
CA GLU A 459 21.75 -25.52 -11.76
C GLU A 459 20.58 -24.84 -11.05
N ARG A 460 19.38 -25.39 -11.20
CA ARG A 460 18.21 -24.98 -10.40
C ARG A 460 18.57 -25.08 -8.92
N PRO A 461 18.20 -24.09 -8.07
CA PRO A 461 18.45 -24.17 -6.63
C PRO A 461 17.90 -25.49 -6.08
N LYS A 462 18.79 -26.40 -5.65
CA LYS A 462 18.47 -27.80 -5.35
C LYS A 462 17.67 -27.99 -4.05
N VAL A 463 17.57 -26.96 -3.20
CA VAL A 463 16.80 -26.96 -1.95
C VAL A 463 16.51 -25.51 -1.56
N ALA A 464 15.47 -25.27 -0.75
CA ALA A 464 15.34 -24.03 0.03
C ALA A 464 16.55 -23.86 0.96
N ALA A 465 17.64 -23.28 0.45
CA ALA A 465 18.90 -23.07 1.19
C ALA A 465 18.68 -22.30 2.52
N TYR A 466 17.59 -21.55 2.62
CA TYR A 466 17.17 -20.82 3.82
C TYR A 466 16.56 -21.69 4.93
N ARG A 467 15.93 -22.84 4.62
CA ARG A 467 15.44 -23.78 5.67
C ARG A 467 16.59 -24.41 6.47
N LEU A 468 17.81 -24.35 5.94
CA LEU A 468 19.03 -24.90 6.55
C LEU A 468 19.90 -23.82 7.22
N ARG A 469 19.61 -22.52 7.04
CA ARG A 469 20.42 -21.41 7.59
C ARG A 469 19.58 -20.52 8.51
N PRO A 470 19.92 -20.44 9.81
CA PRO A 470 19.13 -19.66 10.76
C PRO A 470 19.19 -18.14 10.51
N GLU A 471 20.24 -17.62 9.87
CA GLU A 471 20.36 -16.21 9.50
C GLU A 471 20.89 -16.02 8.06
N PRO A 472 20.35 -15.06 7.28
CA PRO A 472 20.86 -14.70 5.97
C PRO A 472 22.20 -13.98 6.07
N ARG A 473 23.08 -14.18 5.09
CA ARG A 473 24.31 -13.40 4.94
C ARG A 473 23.95 -12.05 4.35
N MET A 474 24.04 -11.02 5.17
CA MET A 474 23.67 -9.67 4.77
C MET A 474 24.86 -8.72 4.91
N PRO A 475 24.92 -7.65 4.10
CA PRO A 475 25.95 -6.64 4.30
C PRO A 475 25.72 -5.97 5.65
N VAL A 476 26.79 -5.60 6.35
CA VAL A 476 26.66 -4.80 7.57
C VAL A 476 26.01 -3.48 7.18
N ALA A 477 24.81 -3.22 7.70
CA ALA A 477 24.14 -1.94 7.47
C ALA A 477 25.06 -0.82 7.97
N HIS A 478 25.62 -0.03 7.04
CA HIS A 478 26.43 1.13 7.37
C HIS A 478 25.54 2.19 8.01
N ARG A 479 25.43 2.15 9.35
CA ARG A 479 24.58 3.06 10.14
C ARG A 479 25.13 4.50 10.16
N ASP A 480 26.43 4.66 10.02
CA ASP A 480 27.10 5.95 10.01
C ASP A 480 27.64 6.25 8.62
N ARG A 481 26.89 7.01 7.83
CA ARG A 481 27.48 7.72 6.68
C ARG A 481 27.21 9.21 6.81
N GLN A 482 28.25 9.88 7.27
CA GLN A 482 28.31 11.33 7.40
C GLN A 482 28.11 11.95 6.03
N GLN A 483 27.09 12.79 5.91
CA GLN A 483 26.98 13.72 4.79
C GLN A 483 28.13 14.73 4.90
N PRO A 484 28.55 15.36 3.80
CA PRO A 484 29.43 16.51 3.88
C PRO A 484 28.88 17.50 4.91
N ALA A 485 29.68 17.84 5.92
CA ALA A 485 29.26 18.79 6.96
C ALA A 485 28.90 20.15 6.37
N VAL A 486 29.58 20.51 5.27
CA VAL A 486 29.33 21.72 4.51
C VAL A 486 28.18 21.47 3.54
N HIS A 487 27.12 22.26 3.69
CA HIS A 487 25.99 22.34 2.77
C HIS A 487 25.74 23.81 2.39
N ARG A 488 25.13 24.02 1.22
CA ARG A 488 24.69 25.32 0.72
C ARG A 488 23.17 25.31 0.66
N ARG A 489 22.54 26.36 1.19
CA ARG A 489 21.08 26.50 1.09
C ARG A 489 20.72 27.17 -0.24
N TYR A 490 19.76 26.59 -0.95
CA TYR A 490 19.16 27.16 -2.15
C TYR A 490 17.72 27.55 -1.87
N ARG A 491 17.32 28.73 -2.34
CA ARG A 491 15.94 29.19 -2.32
C ARG A 491 15.34 29.00 -3.71
N PHE A 492 14.30 28.21 -3.77
CA PHE A 492 13.52 27.96 -4.98
C PHE A 492 12.27 28.83 -4.99
N THR A 493 11.91 29.31 -6.18
CA THR A 493 10.61 29.93 -6.45
C THR A 493 9.85 29.03 -7.41
N PHE A 494 8.58 28.73 -7.12
CA PHE A 494 7.73 27.91 -7.99
C PHE A 494 6.32 28.47 -8.13
N SER A 495 5.63 28.13 -9.21
CA SER A 495 4.20 28.38 -9.37
C SER A 495 3.41 27.09 -9.13
N LYS A 496 2.16 27.24 -8.68
CA LYS A 496 1.16 26.20 -8.46
C LYS A 496 -0.20 26.71 -8.94
N THR A 497 -0.63 26.27 -10.11
CA THR A 497 -1.77 26.82 -10.88
C THR A 497 -2.60 25.70 -11.48
N GLY A 498 -3.76 26.02 -12.07
CA GLY A 498 -4.64 25.01 -12.67
C GLY A 498 -5.08 23.95 -11.66
N ASP A 499 -5.16 22.69 -12.09
CA ASP A 499 -5.61 21.58 -11.23
C ASP A 499 -4.65 21.26 -10.09
N ALA A 500 -3.38 21.65 -10.20
CA ALA A 500 -2.41 21.49 -9.12
C ALA A 500 -2.83 22.21 -7.82
N ARG A 501 -3.73 23.21 -7.88
CA ARG A 501 -4.30 23.90 -6.71
C ARG A 501 -4.98 22.95 -5.70
N PHE A 502 -5.42 21.77 -6.16
CA PHE A 502 -6.02 20.73 -5.32
C PHE A 502 -5.00 19.82 -4.62
N LEU A 503 -3.69 20.00 -4.88
CA LEU A 503 -2.66 19.37 -4.07
C LEU A 503 -2.56 20.10 -2.72
N SER A 504 -2.63 19.34 -1.63
CA SER A 504 -2.40 19.88 -0.29
C SER A 504 -0.94 20.31 -0.11
N HIS A 505 -0.65 21.09 0.93
CA HIS A 505 0.72 21.51 1.23
C HIS A 505 1.68 20.32 1.40
N ARG A 506 1.23 19.26 2.09
CA ARG A 506 2.02 18.05 2.31
C ARG A 506 2.30 17.32 0.99
N GLN A 507 1.28 17.17 0.15
CA GLN A 507 1.43 16.54 -1.17
C GLN A 507 2.42 17.30 -2.06
N VAL A 508 2.43 18.64 -2.00
CA VAL A 508 3.44 19.45 -2.70
C VAL A 508 4.84 19.22 -2.13
N MET A 509 4.99 19.10 -0.81
CA MET A 509 6.28 18.76 -0.19
C MET A 509 6.79 17.40 -0.66
N ASP A 510 5.94 16.38 -0.58
CA ASP A 510 6.27 15.01 -1.00
C ASP A 510 6.59 14.95 -2.50
N ALA A 511 5.86 15.71 -3.33
CA ALA A 511 6.14 15.89 -4.76
C ALA A 511 7.54 16.46 -5.02
N PHE A 512 7.92 17.54 -4.32
CA PHE A 512 9.25 18.12 -4.45
C PHE A 512 10.33 17.17 -3.91
N GLU A 513 10.13 16.49 -2.78
CA GLU A 513 11.10 15.50 -2.31
C GLU A 513 11.37 14.44 -3.39
N ARG A 514 10.32 13.95 -4.04
CA ARG A 514 10.39 12.96 -5.11
C ARG A 514 11.08 13.50 -6.36
N VAL A 515 10.63 14.66 -6.85
CA VAL A 515 11.18 15.30 -8.06
C VAL A 515 12.65 15.68 -7.88
N LEU A 516 13.05 16.22 -6.73
CA LEU A 516 14.43 16.62 -6.51
C LEU A 516 15.37 15.39 -6.49
N ARG A 517 14.89 14.23 -6.00
CA ARG A 517 15.60 12.94 -6.09
C ARG A 517 15.71 12.46 -7.52
N ALA A 518 14.60 12.43 -8.26
CA ALA A 518 14.55 11.98 -9.65
C ALA A 518 15.37 12.86 -10.61
N ALA A 519 15.46 14.16 -10.31
CA ALA A 519 16.31 15.10 -11.02
C ALA A 519 17.79 15.06 -10.58
N SER A 520 18.16 14.11 -9.71
CA SER A 520 19.52 13.89 -9.21
C SER A 520 20.15 15.13 -8.57
N LEU A 521 19.35 15.96 -7.89
CA LEU A 521 19.90 17.12 -7.18
C LEU A 521 20.79 16.64 -6.01
N PRO A 522 21.89 17.35 -5.73
CA PRO A 522 22.80 17.02 -4.62
C PRO A 522 22.20 17.46 -3.28
N VAL A 523 21.04 16.94 -2.91
CA VAL A 523 20.30 17.33 -1.70
C VAL A 523 20.96 16.81 -0.44
N HIS A 524 20.84 17.59 0.64
CA HIS A 524 21.21 17.20 1.99
C HIS A 524 19.97 16.68 2.73
N TYR A 525 20.14 15.67 3.57
CA TYR A 525 19.07 14.98 4.29
C TYR A 525 19.17 15.19 5.80
N THR A 526 18.08 14.96 6.52
CA THR A 526 18.04 14.92 7.98
C THR A 526 18.82 13.74 8.53
N GLU A 527 19.24 13.87 9.79
CA GLU A 527 19.85 12.79 10.58
C GLU A 527 18.75 12.02 11.32
N GLY A 528 18.84 10.69 11.36
CA GLY A 528 17.87 9.83 12.06
C GLY A 528 17.47 8.58 11.26
N PHE A 529 16.52 7.82 11.80
CA PHE A 529 16.07 6.54 11.22
C PHE A 529 15.29 6.69 9.91
N ASN A 530 14.70 7.85 9.63
CA ASN A 530 13.98 8.11 8.38
C ASN A 530 14.57 9.40 7.78
N PRO A 531 15.66 9.32 6.98
CA PRO A 531 16.29 10.50 6.42
C PRO A 531 15.39 11.11 5.33
N HIS A 532 14.91 12.32 5.57
CA HIS A 532 14.16 13.14 4.60
C HIS A 532 15.05 14.24 4.06
N ILE A 533 14.72 14.80 2.90
CA ILE A 533 15.46 15.96 2.39
C ILE A 533 15.30 17.12 3.40
N ARG A 534 16.39 17.84 3.69
CA ARG A 534 16.33 19.09 4.46
C ARG A 534 15.70 20.17 3.59
N LEU A 535 14.37 20.14 3.57
CA LEU A 535 13.50 21.05 2.83
C LEU A 535 12.64 21.85 3.82
N SER A 536 12.53 23.16 3.58
CA SER A 536 11.68 24.06 4.36
C SER A 536 10.82 24.89 3.42
N MET A 537 9.50 24.73 3.51
CA MET A 537 8.56 25.49 2.69
C MET A 537 8.10 26.78 3.36
N GLY A 538 7.63 27.72 2.55
CA GLY A 538 6.87 28.87 3.00
C GLY A 538 5.51 28.48 3.59
N PRO A 539 4.71 29.46 4.02
CA PRO A 539 3.38 29.20 4.56
C PRO A 539 2.53 28.36 3.62
N ALA A 540 1.75 27.43 4.17
CA ALA A 540 0.84 26.61 3.39
C ALA A 540 -0.10 27.49 2.53
N LEU A 541 -0.25 27.14 1.26
CA LEU A 541 -1.29 27.69 0.41
C LEU A 541 -2.60 26.98 0.74
N ALA A 542 -3.71 27.71 0.86
CA ALA A 542 -5.01 27.11 1.09
C ALA A 542 -5.40 26.18 -0.08
N LEU A 543 -6.09 25.09 0.22
CA LEU A 543 -6.55 24.14 -0.79
C LEU A 543 -7.49 24.84 -1.77
N GLY A 544 -7.30 24.62 -3.08
CA GLY A 544 -8.08 25.28 -4.12
C GLY A 544 -7.54 26.65 -4.56
N HIS A 545 -6.56 27.21 -3.84
CA HIS A 545 -5.91 28.47 -4.23
C HIS A 545 -4.73 28.22 -5.16
N GLU A 546 -4.46 29.19 -6.04
CA GLU A 546 -3.30 29.22 -6.91
C GLU A 546 -2.19 30.07 -6.27
N GLY A 547 -0.93 29.77 -6.60
CA GLY A 547 0.25 30.51 -6.16
C GLY A 547 1.16 30.79 -7.35
N ALA A 548 1.52 32.04 -7.58
CA ALA A 548 2.35 32.44 -8.71
C ALA A 548 3.85 32.40 -8.40
N ALA A 549 4.25 32.70 -7.16
CA ALA A 549 5.64 32.72 -6.72
C ALA A 549 5.77 32.21 -5.27
N GLU A 550 5.54 30.91 -5.13
CA GLU A 550 5.74 30.15 -3.91
C GLU A 550 7.23 29.86 -3.67
N ILE A 551 7.60 29.65 -2.40
CA ILE A 551 9.01 29.55 -2.03
C ILE A 551 9.26 28.35 -1.13
N PHE A 552 10.36 27.66 -1.38
CA PHE A 552 10.95 26.69 -0.45
C PHE A 552 12.48 26.77 -0.47
N ASP A 553 13.09 26.42 0.64
CA ASP A 553 14.54 26.34 0.79
C ASP A 553 14.97 24.87 0.87
N VAL A 554 16.08 24.50 0.21
CA VAL A 554 16.68 23.16 0.27
C VAL A 554 18.16 23.27 0.58
N ASP A 555 18.64 22.49 1.54
CA ASP A 555 20.06 22.36 1.79
C ASP A 555 20.67 21.35 0.78
N CYS A 556 21.77 21.72 0.13
CA CYS A 556 22.45 20.91 -0.90
C CYS A 556 23.93 20.71 -0.56
N THR A 557 24.46 19.54 -0.84
CA THR A 557 25.87 19.15 -0.62
C THR A 557 26.80 19.62 -1.74
N ALA A 558 26.26 19.95 -2.91
CA ALA A 558 27.00 20.51 -4.05
C ALA A 558 26.18 21.58 -4.78
N PRO A 559 26.79 22.38 -5.67
CA PRO A 559 26.08 23.39 -6.44
C PRO A 559 25.01 22.80 -7.37
N ILE A 560 23.90 23.53 -7.53
CA ILE A 560 22.82 23.19 -8.47
C ILE A 560 23.10 23.83 -9.83
N THR A 561 22.84 23.11 -10.92
CA THR A 561 22.99 23.58 -12.30
C THR A 561 21.61 23.87 -12.92
N PRO A 562 21.53 24.68 -14.00
CA PRO A 562 20.29 24.84 -14.77
C PRO A 562 19.69 23.52 -15.25
N ALA A 563 20.54 22.54 -15.62
CA ALA A 563 20.10 21.22 -16.06
C ALA A 563 19.31 20.45 -14.97
N HIS A 564 19.69 20.58 -13.69
CA HIS A 564 18.92 19.99 -12.59
C HIS A 564 17.51 20.59 -12.50
N ARG A 565 17.39 21.92 -12.63
CA ARG A 565 16.11 22.61 -12.61
C ARG A 565 15.24 22.22 -13.80
N ASP A 566 15.82 22.16 -14.99
CA ASP A 566 15.09 21.84 -16.21
C ASP A 566 14.62 20.38 -16.18
N ARG A 567 15.45 19.45 -15.65
CA ARG A 567 15.03 18.07 -15.37
C ARG A 567 13.91 18.01 -14.34
N ALA A 568 14.01 18.74 -13.22
CA ALA A 568 12.95 18.79 -12.21
C ALA A 568 11.62 19.29 -12.81
N ASN A 569 11.66 20.35 -13.63
CA ASN A 569 10.47 20.85 -14.32
C ASN A 569 9.87 19.86 -15.32
N SER A 570 10.69 19.00 -15.96
CA SER A 570 10.16 17.94 -16.84
C SER A 570 9.44 16.81 -16.10
N LEU A 571 9.61 16.72 -14.78
CA LEU A 571 9.04 15.68 -13.92
C LEU A 571 7.88 16.19 -13.06
N LEU A 572 7.68 17.51 -12.97
CA LEU A 572 6.57 18.10 -12.23
C LEU A 572 5.25 17.92 -12.99
N PRO A 573 4.12 17.81 -12.27
CA PRO A 573 2.82 17.75 -12.92
C PRO A 573 2.45 19.09 -13.54
N ASP A 574 1.54 19.04 -14.51
CA ASP A 574 0.94 20.25 -15.08
C ASP A 574 0.43 21.18 -13.98
N GLY A 575 0.73 22.47 -14.13
CA GLY A 575 0.38 23.49 -13.16
C GLY A 575 1.40 23.73 -12.05
N VAL A 576 2.44 22.88 -11.88
CA VAL A 576 3.57 23.15 -10.97
C VAL A 576 4.84 23.40 -11.76
N LYS A 577 5.54 24.51 -11.48
CA LYS A 577 6.78 24.85 -12.20
C LYS A 577 7.77 25.59 -11.32
N ILE A 578 9.01 25.13 -11.26
CA ILE A 578 10.14 25.87 -10.67
C ILE A 578 10.51 27.01 -11.62
N LEU A 579 10.36 28.24 -11.13
CA LEU A 579 10.65 29.49 -11.83
C LEU A 579 12.11 29.90 -11.64
N ASP A 580 12.63 29.77 -10.41
CA ASP A 580 13.98 30.21 -10.07
C ASP A 580 14.59 29.35 -8.95
N ALA A 581 15.93 29.34 -8.86
CA ALA A 581 16.70 28.65 -7.82
C ALA A 581 17.99 29.42 -7.53
N GLN A 582 18.04 30.13 -6.39
CA GLN A 582 19.17 30.98 -6.03
C GLN A 582 19.95 30.44 -4.82
N PRO A 583 21.29 30.41 -4.87
CA PRO A 583 22.08 30.09 -3.68
C PRO A 583 21.95 31.21 -2.64
N LEU A 584 21.78 30.83 -1.38
CA LEU A 584 21.81 31.77 -0.26
C LEU A 584 23.21 31.85 0.34
N MET A 585 23.58 33.04 0.81
CA MET A 585 24.84 33.26 1.52
C MET A 585 24.86 32.47 2.85
N PRO A 586 26.04 32.01 3.31
CA PRO A 586 26.17 31.42 4.63
C PRO A 586 25.58 32.32 5.72
N GLY A 587 24.77 31.75 6.61
CA GLY A 587 24.09 32.50 7.68
C GLY A 587 22.84 33.28 7.25
N ALA A 588 22.40 33.18 5.99
CA ALA A 588 21.15 33.78 5.54
C ALA A 588 19.97 33.39 6.45
N PRO A 589 19.08 34.32 6.82
CA PRO A 589 17.93 34.02 7.67
C PRO A 589 17.02 32.97 7.03
N SER A 590 16.38 32.14 7.87
CA SER A 590 15.39 31.16 7.40
C SER A 590 14.20 31.85 6.72
N LEU A 591 13.55 31.14 5.80
CA LEU A 591 12.35 31.64 5.10
C LEU A 591 11.30 32.22 6.06
N GLY A 592 11.00 31.52 7.17
CA GLY A 592 10.06 32.00 8.18
C GLY A 592 10.50 33.30 8.88
N ARG A 593 11.80 33.54 9.07
CA ARG A 593 12.29 34.83 9.61
C ARG A 593 12.21 35.96 8.60
N MET A 594 12.30 35.66 7.32
CA MET A 594 12.21 36.65 6.25
C MET A 594 10.79 37.01 5.85
N LEU A 595 9.82 36.10 6.06
CA LEU A 595 8.43 36.35 5.70
C LEU A 595 7.87 37.55 6.47
N ASP A 596 7.45 38.57 5.74
CA ASP A 596 6.90 39.82 6.27
C ASP A 596 5.42 39.95 5.97
N ALA A 597 5.04 39.69 4.72
CA ALA A 597 3.65 39.75 4.27
C ALA A 597 3.39 38.76 3.13
N ILE A 598 2.13 38.59 2.78
CA ILE A 598 1.68 37.75 1.68
C ILE A 598 0.81 38.60 0.75
N ALA A 599 1.20 38.68 -0.53
CA ALA A 599 0.45 39.40 -1.54
C ALA A 599 -0.52 38.45 -2.26
N TYR A 600 -1.78 38.84 -2.38
CA TYR A 600 -2.82 38.13 -3.11
C TYR A 600 -3.45 39.03 -4.18
N ARG A 601 -3.81 38.42 -5.30
CA ARG A 601 -4.76 38.96 -6.27
C ARG A 601 -6.05 38.15 -6.19
N ILE A 602 -7.15 38.82 -5.95
CA ILE A 602 -8.48 38.24 -5.80
C ILE A 602 -9.31 38.64 -7.01
N ALA A 603 -9.80 37.66 -7.77
CA ALA A 603 -10.63 37.92 -8.94
C ALA A 603 -11.90 38.72 -8.58
N PRO A 604 -12.50 39.46 -9.52
CA PRO A 604 -13.77 40.13 -9.31
C PRO A 604 -14.84 39.14 -8.80
N PRO A 605 -15.73 39.54 -7.89
CA PRO A 605 -16.73 38.63 -7.37
C PRO A 605 -17.83 38.41 -8.41
N VAL A 606 -18.30 37.17 -8.53
CA VAL A 606 -19.35 36.79 -9.48
C VAL A 606 -20.72 37.00 -8.83
N ASN A 607 -21.66 37.64 -9.52
CA ASN A 607 -23.02 37.94 -9.03
C ASN A 607 -23.06 38.75 -7.72
N ARG A 608 -22.07 39.62 -7.50
CA ARG A 608 -21.97 40.49 -6.33
C ARG A 608 -21.47 41.89 -6.74
N PRO A 609 -21.65 42.91 -5.88
CA PRO A 609 -21.03 44.22 -6.10
C PRO A 609 -19.50 44.11 -6.23
N PRO A 610 -18.85 45.02 -6.98
CA PRO A 610 -17.40 45.10 -7.07
C PRO A 610 -16.74 45.19 -5.68
N TRP A 611 -15.47 44.78 -5.60
CA TRP A 611 -14.70 44.94 -4.37
C TRP A 611 -14.66 46.42 -3.94
N PRO A 612 -14.67 46.70 -2.63
CA PRO A 612 -14.64 48.08 -2.13
C PRO A 612 -13.31 48.76 -2.46
N GLY A 613 -13.34 50.07 -2.67
CA GLY A 613 -12.15 50.86 -3.01
C GLY A 613 -11.14 51.02 -1.86
N SER A 614 -11.51 50.69 -0.63
CA SER A 614 -10.63 50.77 0.55
C SER A 614 -10.89 49.62 1.54
N ALA A 615 -9.84 49.26 2.29
CA ALA A 615 -9.90 48.30 3.40
C ALA A 615 -10.70 48.81 4.61
N ASP A 616 -11.11 50.08 4.62
CA ASP A 616 -11.85 50.74 5.72
C ASP A 616 -13.20 50.09 6.05
N VAL A 617 -13.74 49.30 5.13
CA VAL A 617 -14.96 48.50 5.32
C VAL A 617 -14.76 47.31 6.27
N LEU A 618 -13.52 46.91 6.53
CA LEU A 618 -13.19 45.77 7.39
C LEU A 618 -13.19 46.18 8.86
N GLU A 619 -13.52 45.23 9.74
CA GLU A 619 -13.36 45.40 11.19
C GLU A 619 -11.90 45.71 11.56
N ALA A 620 -11.70 46.45 12.66
CA ALA A 620 -10.40 47.00 13.05
C ALA A 620 -9.25 45.97 13.02
N GLY A 621 -9.44 44.78 13.59
CA GLY A 621 -8.40 43.75 13.62
C GLY A 621 -8.04 43.16 12.25
N LEU A 622 -9.00 43.11 11.30
CA LEU A 622 -8.74 42.67 9.92
C LEU A 622 -8.11 43.79 9.10
N ARG A 623 -8.58 45.02 9.27
CA ARG A 623 -8.02 46.22 8.64
C ARG A 623 -6.54 46.40 9.00
N GLU A 624 -6.20 46.25 10.28
CA GLU A 624 -4.82 46.35 10.77
C GLU A 624 -3.89 45.26 10.23
N ALA A 625 -4.44 44.11 9.79
CA ALA A 625 -3.66 43.07 9.14
C ALA A 625 -3.37 43.36 7.66
N VAL A 626 -4.07 44.31 7.03
CA VAL A 626 -3.87 44.68 5.62
C VAL A 626 -2.82 45.79 5.50
N GLN A 627 -1.68 45.47 4.89
CA GLN A 627 -0.58 46.41 4.67
C GLN A 627 -0.73 47.19 3.35
N ARG A 628 -1.38 46.60 2.35
CA ARG A 628 -1.68 47.24 1.05
C ARG A 628 -3.04 46.80 0.56
N TRP A 629 -3.79 47.74 -0.02
CA TRP A 629 -5.09 47.52 -0.65
C TRP A 629 -5.15 48.31 -1.95
N GLU A 630 -5.45 47.65 -3.06
CA GLU A 630 -5.51 48.29 -4.37
C GLU A 630 -6.56 47.58 -5.25
N LEU A 631 -7.60 48.32 -5.63
CA LEU A 631 -8.58 47.88 -6.62
C LEU A 631 -8.01 48.14 -8.01
N LEU A 632 -7.89 47.10 -8.83
CA LEU A 632 -7.33 47.17 -10.17
C LEU A 632 -8.42 47.45 -11.22
N ASP A 633 -8.01 47.96 -12.38
CA ASP A 633 -8.91 48.36 -13.47
C ASP A 633 -9.75 47.20 -14.03
N ASP A 634 -9.24 45.96 -13.91
CA ASP A 634 -9.96 44.74 -14.29
C ASP A 634 -10.99 44.28 -13.24
N GLY A 635 -11.17 45.06 -12.17
CA GLY A 635 -12.07 44.78 -11.05
C GLY A 635 -11.50 43.77 -10.04
N SER A 636 -10.27 43.29 -10.23
CA SER A 636 -9.60 42.43 -9.25
C SER A 636 -9.02 43.24 -8.10
N LEU A 637 -8.90 42.60 -6.93
CA LEU A 637 -8.39 43.23 -5.72
C LEU A 637 -6.98 42.71 -5.41
N SER A 638 -6.01 43.61 -5.33
CA SER A 638 -4.66 43.34 -4.87
C SER A 638 -4.52 43.70 -3.39
N VAL A 639 -4.14 42.72 -2.56
CA VAL A 639 -3.95 42.93 -1.12
C VAL A 639 -2.61 42.35 -0.64
N GLU A 640 -1.95 43.07 0.26
CA GLU A 640 -0.80 42.57 1.01
C GLU A 640 -1.21 42.39 2.47
N ILE A 641 -1.17 41.16 2.97
CA ILE A 641 -1.60 40.80 4.32
C ILE A 641 -0.38 40.51 5.19
N ASN A 642 -0.31 41.12 6.37
CA ASN A 642 0.76 40.90 7.34
C ASN A 642 0.86 39.42 7.73
N ALA A 643 2.08 38.88 7.70
CA ALA A 643 2.39 37.51 8.09
C ALA A 643 3.19 37.43 9.40
N ARG A 644 3.55 38.58 9.99
CA ARG A 644 4.32 38.68 11.23
C ARG A 644 3.44 39.09 12.40
N GLN A 645 3.15 38.15 13.31
CA GLN A 645 2.42 38.43 14.53
C GLN A 645 3.08 39.51 15.40
N GLU A 646 4.42 39.57 15.40
CA GLU A 646 5.20 40.57 16.14
C GLU A 646 5.12 41.98 15.54
N ALA A 647 4.73 42.12 14.27
CA ALA A 647 4.56 43.40 13.59
C ALA A 647 3.12 43.93 13.65
N GLY A 648 2.18 43.16 14.19
CA GLY A 648 0.76 43.50 14.30
C GLY A 648 -0.17 42.32 14.02
N PRO A 649 -1.48 42.56 13.90
CA PRO A 649 -2.47 41.52 13.57
C PRO A 649 -2.13 40.80 12.26
N THR A 650 -2.45 39.52 12.19
CA THR A 650 -2.29 38.69 10.99
C THR A 650 -3.64 38.12 10.58
N ALA A 651 -3.84 37.90 9.28
CA ALA A 651 -5.08 37.36 8.75
C ALA A 651 -4.83 36.35 7.62
N SER A 652 -5.82 35.51 7.35
CA SER A 652 -5.84 34.69 6.13
C SER A 652 -6.70 35.38 5.07
N VAL A 653 -6.45 35.08 3.79
CA VAL A 653 -7.29 35.58 2.69
C VAL A 653 -8.75 35.12 2.85
N LYS A 654 -8.99 33.92 3.40
CA LYS A 654 -10.36 33.45 3.73
C LYS A 654 -11.04 34.38 4.73
N LYS A 655 -10.36 34.74 5.83
CA LYS A 655 -10.91 35.68 6.83
C LYS A 655 -11.16 37.06 6.24
N LEU A 656 -10.28 37.53 5.35
CA LEU A 656 -10.48 38.78 4.62
C LEU A 656 -11.75 38.72 3.76
N LEU A 657 -11.94 37.65 2.98
CA LEU A 657 -13.12 37.44 2.14
C LEU A 657 -14.42 37.36 2.95
N VAL A 658 -14.40 36.66 4.10
CA VAL A 658 -15.55 36.62 5.02
C VAL A 658 -15.83 38.00 5.60
N GLY A 659 -14.81 38.77 5.96
CA GLY A 659 -14.94 40.17 6.38
C GLY A 659 -15.51 41.09 5.30
N LEU A 660 -15.42 40.69 4.02
CA LEU A 660 -16.06 41.38 2.89
C LEU A 660 -17.49 40.87 2.60
N GLY A 661 -18.05 40.06 3.50
CA GLY A 661 -19.44 39.59 3.42
C GLY A 661 -19.64 38.33 2.57
N LEU A 662 -18.58 37.59 2.23
CA LEU A 662 -18.73 36.25 1.65
C LEU A 662 -19.03 35.24 2.76
N ASP A 663 -19.90 34.28 2.49
CA ASP A 663 -20.03 33.14 3.38
C ASP A 663 -18.81 32.23 3.28
N ASP A 664 -18.72 31.26 4.19
CA ASP A 664 -17.56 30.39 4.32
C ASP A 664 -17.31 29.50 3.08
N GLY A 665 -18.38 29.12 2.37
CA GLY A 665 -18.33 28.31 1.15
C GLY A 665 -18.04 29.12 -0.10
N GLU A 666 -18.49 30.37 -0.17
CA GLU A 666 -18.13 31.32 -1.21
C GLU A 666 -16.67 31.78 -1.07
N ALA A 667 -16.23 32.09 0.15
CA ALA A 667 -14.85 32.48 0.43
C ALA A 667 -13.86 31.37 0.04
N ALA A 668 -14.25 30.10 0.20
CA ALA A 668 -13.46 28.95 -0.24
C ALA A 668 -13.42 28.77 -1.78
N ARG A 669 -14.42 29.28 -2.50
CA ARG A 669 -14.53 29.20 -3.97
C ARG A 669 -14.02 30.46 -4.68
N ALA A 670 -13.82 31.55 -3.95
CA ALA A 670 -13.28 32.79 -4.48
C ALA A 670 -11.90 32.53 -5.09
N ARG A 671 -11.71 32.96 -6.34
CA ARG A 671 -10.44 32.75 -7.05
C ARG A 671 -9.40 33.76 -6.56
N ALA A 672 -8.66 33.37 -5.52
CA ALA A 672 -7.53 34.13 -5.00
C ALA A 672 -6.21 33.45 -5.40
N ILE A 673 -5.33 34.24 -6.00
CA ILE A 673 -3.97 33.85 -6.40
C ILE A 673 -3.00 34.50 -5.44
N ARG A 674 -2.17 33.71 -4.75
CA ARG A 674 -1.03 34.24 -3.99
C ARG A 674 0.05 34.67 -4.98
N GLU A 675 0.19 35.98 -5.20
CA GLU A 675 1.14 36.49 -6.20
C GLU A 675 2.58 36.27 -5.76
N ARG A 676 2.89 36.53 -4.48
CA ARG A 676 4.22 36.34 -3.91
C ARG A 676 4.22 36.34 -2.39
N LEU A 677 5.25 35.74 -1.82
CA LEU A 677 5.64 35.95 -0.42
C LEU A 677 6.58 37.16 -0.34
N VAL A 678 6.25 38.13 0.49
CA VAL A 678 7.06 39.34 0.69
C VAL A 678 8.11 39.04 1.74
N LEU A 679 9.37 38.98 1.29
CA LEU A 679 10.51 38.66 2.14
C LEU A 679 11.31 39.92 2.49
N ARG A 680 11.35 40.29 3.77
CA ARG A 680 12.15 41.43 4.29
C ARG A 680 12.97 40.94 5.49
N PRO A 681 14.24 41.34 5.69
CA PRO A 681 14.95 41.03 6.93
C PRO A 681 14.19 41.56 8.15
N ARG A 682 14.28 40.90 9.30
CA ARG A 682 13.84 41.51 10.56
C ARG A 682 14.69 42.75 10.81
N ARG A 683 14.07 43.89 11.12
CA ARG A 683 14.79 45.02 11.70
C ARG A 683 15.21 44.59 13.11
N THR A 684 16.49 44.33 13.31
CA THR A 684 17.06 44.28 14.66
C THR A 684 16.83 45.66 15.28
N PRO A 685 16.39 45.79 16.55
CA PRO A 685 16.56 47.05 17.26
C PRO A 685 18.05 47.38 17.19
N ALA A 686 18.39 48.59 16.78
CA ALA A 686 19.78 49.00 16.63
C ALA A 686 20.56 48.68 17.92
N THR A 687 21.61 47.89 17.80
CA THR A 687 22.77 48.08 18.68
C THR A 687 23.35 49.43 18.29
N GLU A 688 23.04 50.45 19.10
CA GLU A 688 23.85 51.65 19.18
C GLU A 688 25.24 51.24 19.63
N GLU A 689 26.15 51.04 18.67
CA GLU A 689 27.57 51.27 18.86
C GLU A 689 28.22 51.46 17.49
N PRO A 690 28.81 52.63 17.20
CA PRO A 690 29.51 52.84 15.95
C PRO A 690 30.84 52.08 16.01
N VAL A 691 30.96 51.01 15.23
CA VAL A 691 32.26 50.42 14.92
C VAL A 691 32.98 51.39 13.99
N VAL A 692 33.92 52.15 14.56
CA VAL A 692 34.93 52.90 13.83
C VAL A 692 35.80 51.90 13.07
N LEU A 693 35.65 51.85 11.75
CA LEU A 693 36.63 51.21 10.87
C LEU A 693 37.80 52.19 10.68
N GLU A 694 38.88 51.99 11.44
CA GLU A 694 40.18 52.56 11.08
C GLU A 694 40.67 51.93 9.78
N ALA A 695 40.93 52.78 8.79
CA ALA A 695 41.63 52.43 7.58
C ALA A 695 43.08 52.05 7.91
N VAL A 696 43.49 50.83 7.60
CA VAL A 696 44.90 50.47 7.49
C VAL A 696 45.24 50.41 6.00
N SER A 697 45.94 51.43 5.53
CA SER A 697 46.77 51.37 4.33
C SER A 697 48.04 50.57 4.61
N GLY A 698 48.35 49.61 3.75
CA GLY A 698 49.54 48.77 3.79
C GLY A 698 49.46 47.65 2.78
#